data_AF-A0A0M2HEM4-F1
#
_entry.id   AF-A0A0M2HEM4-F1
#
_cell.length_a   1.000
_cell.length_b   1.000
_cell.length_c   1.000
_cell.angle_alpha   90.00
_cell.angle_beta   90.00
_cell.angle_gamma   90.00
#
_symmetry.space_group_name_H-M   'P 1'
#
loop_
_entity.id
_entity.type
_entity.pdbx_description
1 polymer ?
#
loop_
_entity_poly.entity_id
_entity_poly.type
_entity_poly.pdbx_seq_one_letter_code
_entity_poly.pdbx_strand_id
1 'polypeptide(L)'
;MTLQDIATGTLTERAQRIGAFAVHWSPDRPASLSVPGSDIVGRPEVALVEVFTSAEQRARTSQAYIRSGVGSRMRVQSVDGDHSQIVVTQTDPVTGLEASTLLTAATADTLRVETRITNGSDSTIVLTAVGSVTIGIGRTEADLDTLTVSTARSEWLAENRWSEVSLRESVPDLSLPIHGQDGRGHASWTSHGAWSTGELLPVGVLTDTATGHALAWQIESSAGWHVDISQGAAGAALTLLGPTDLENHFAQTLPPGAGFDAVPVALTVSATGRDAALAALTPYRRTLRPDAAGEGLPVVYNDFMNTLMGQPSTDKLIPLIRAASEAGAEVFCIDAGWFADPAIGDWWSTVGEWREACSRFDEAGLRGVIDEIHRLGMRSGLWLEPEVVGVRSPAASTLPDEAFFHRFGARVQEHERYHLDFRHPAARAHVDATVDHLVAEYGVTYLKLDYNINPGAGTEQDATAPGAGLLGHVRAYRDWLVDVQQRHPGLLLENCSSGAMRADYGLLAVTHLQSTTDQQDFLRYPPVAASAPASILPEQCGNWAYPAADMTDAETAFTLVTGLSGRLYLSGFLGQLRPSQRALVSEATVLHKVLRTELSSSTPFWPLGLPGWDDEVICLGLHTPESDLLFVWDRGLDSREVLIPGVIGETSVLFPAGADEWTAMNTRYGLLLGTSAGADARVFRVDTNPDGRRRDYRDEKGDLMKAMMVMAPDARDLVFTEDDLAKLRGMLDVDTDRMITSLDALSDAERARTEVLVTGWGTPDIGPAELDALPSLRAVVHWGGGVGFLDASVADRGIAVSSARAANAIPVAQFTVAMIVLAAKEAFWASRTYGAEQRFIDREAELAHTGLYRSTIGVVGASSIGSMTMEILKDYDVDVLVYDPHLTQERAALLGAEIVDDLVELARRTSILSIHTPDIPELRGMISRDVLAALPDGATVINTARGRLVDQVALVEELQSGRLRAILDVTHPEVLPAGHPLYTLPNVFLTPHLAGSVGSELRRLGATATDEIERLVTGQAFQHPITP
;
A
#
# COMPACT_ATOMS: atom_id res chain seq x y z
N MET A 1 35.13 -7.12 39.91
CA MET A 1 35.60 -8.37 39.26
C MET A 1 35.91 -9.38 40.34
N THR A 2 35.09 -10.41 40.47
CA THR A 2 35.31 -11.53 41.41
C THR A 2 35.77 -12.75 40.63
N LEU A 3 36.59 -13.60 41.27
CA LEU A 3 37.21 -14.82 40.72
C LEU A 3 36.23 -15.89 40.18
N GLN A 4 34.92 -15.60 40.17
CA GLN A 4 33.86 -16.44 39.61
C GLN A 4 33.50 -16.11 38.15
N ASP A 5 33.87 -14.92 37.65
CA ASP A 5 33.51 -14.48 36.28
C ASP A 5 34.43 -15.06 35.19
N ILE A 6 35.54 -15.71 35.58
CA ILE A 6 36.56 -16.23 34.65
C ILE A 6 36.29 -17.70 34.25
N ALA A 7 35.33 -18.39 34.87
CA ALA A 7 35.23 -19.86 34.81
C ALA A 7 34.07 -20.43 33.95
N THR A 8 33.17 -19.62 33.36
CA THR A 8 31.99 -20.15 32.64
C THR A 8 31.90 -19.87 31.15
N GLY A 9 32.77 -19.06 30.54
CA GLY A 9 32.93 -19.02 29.07
C GLY A 9 31.66 -18.82 28.23
N THR A 10 30.57 -18.31 28.80
CA THR A 10 29.35 -17.91 28.08
C THR A 10 29.34 -16.39 28.00
N LEU A 11 29.83 -15.87 26.87
CA LEU A 11 29.65 -14.46 26.49
C LEU A 11 28.15 -14.16 26.56
N THR A 12 27.71 -13.43 27.58
CA THR A 12 26.30 -13.08 27.75
C THR A 12 25.99 -11.97 26.75
N GLU A 13 25.45 -12.35 25.60
CA GLU A 13 24.85 -11.43 24.64
C GLU A 13 23.80 -10.58 25.37
N ARG A 14 23.95 -9.26 25.29
CA ARG A 14 23.03 -8.30 25.91
C ARG A 14 22.11 -7.74 24.83
N ALA A 15 20.87 -7.46 25.21
CA ALA A 15 19.88 -6.85 24.35
C ALA A 15 19.06 -5.82 25.12
N GLN A 16 18.67 -4.74 24.45
CA GLN A 16 17.78 -3.70 24.98
C GLN A 16 16.77 -3.29 23.92
N ARG A 17 15.49 -3.23 24.30
CA ARG A 17 14.41 -2.79 23.40
C ARG A 17 14.35 -1.28 23.26
N ILE A 18 13.99 -0.81 22.08
CA ILE A 18 13.72 0.59 21.74
C ILE A 18 12.61 0.63 20.68
N GLY A 19 11.42 1.07 21.09
CA GLY A 19 10.20 0.92 20.27
C GLY A 19 9.98 -0.53 19.83
N ALA A 20 9.69 -0.72 18.54
CA ALA A 20 9.58 -2.03 17.89
C ALA A 20 10.93 -2.74 17.62
N PHE A 21 12.06 -2.14 17.98
CA PHE A 21 13.40 -2.65 17.71
C PHE A 21 14.12 -3.13 18.97
N ALA A 22 15.23 -3.85 18.80
CA ALA A 22 16.15 -4.21 19.86
C ALA A 22 17.61 -4.06 19.39
N VAL A 23 18.42 -3.43 20.23
CA VAL A 23 19.87 -3.33 20.06
C VAL A 23 20.50 -4.50 20.78
N HIS A 24 21.43 -5.20 20.13
CA HIS A 24 22.20 -6.29 20.72
C HIS A 24 23.69 -5.97 20.72
N TRP A 25 24.40 -6.41 21.76
CA TRP A 25 25.84 -6.21 21.86
C TRP A 25 26.55 -7.27 22.72
N SER A 26 27.85 -7.40 22.48
CA SER A 26 28.77 -8.11 23.37
C SER A 26 30.16 -7.44 23.32
N PRO A 27 31.06 -7.71 24.28
CA PRO A 27 32.39 -7.10 24.30
C PRO A 27 33.26 -7.38 23.08
N ASP A 28 32.98 -8.48 22.35
CA ASP A 28 33.87 -9.00 21.31
C ASP A 28 33.36 -8.79 19.87
N ARG A 29 32.18 -8.18 19.70
CA ARG A 29 31.57 -7.94 18.38
C ARG A 29 30.92 -6.54 18.31
N PRO A 30 30.70 -5.99 17.11
CA PRO A 30 29.94 -4.76 16.95
C PRO A 30 28.51 -4.87 17.48
N ALA A 31 27.90 -3.76 17.86
CA ALA A 31 26.46 -3.71 18.10
C ALA A 31 25.68 -4.04 16.82
N SER A 32 24.43 -4.47 16.97
CA SER A 32 23.55 -4.88 15.87
C SER A 32 22.09 -4.56 16.20
N LEU A 33 21.25 -4.41 15.18
CA LEU A 33 19.83 -4.10 15.34
C LEU A 33 18.95 -5.29 14.93
N SER A 34 17.84 -5.50 15.66
CA SER A 34 16.80 -6.44 15.23
C SER A 34 15.37 -5.96 15.51
N VAL A 35 14.39 -6.66 14.94
CA VAL A 35 12.97 -6.48 15.23
C VAL A 35 12.46 -7.73 15.95
N PRO A 36 12.22 -7.67 17.27
CA PRO A 36 11.73 -8.83 18.02
C PRO A 36 10.42 -9.40 17.44
N GLY A 37 10.39 -10.71 17.19
CA GLY A 37 9.22 -11.38 16.61
C GLY A 37 9.20 -11.38 15.08
N SER A 38 10.14 -10.70 14.41
CA SER A 38 10.36 -10.89 12.98
C SER A 38 11.42 -11.95 12.73
N ASP A 39 11.12 -12.91 11.87
CA ASP A 39 12.10 -13.90 11.41
C ASP A 39 12.93 -13.39 10.21
N ILE A 40 12.55 -12.23 9.66
CA ILE A 40 13.11 -11.68 8.43
C ILE A 40 13.84 -10.37 8.67
N VAL A 41 13.42 -9.55 9.64
CA VAL A 41 14.01 -8.24 9.86
C VAL A 41 14.82 -8.22 11.15
N GLY A 42 16.13 -8.07 11.00
CA GLY A 42 17.06 -7.98 12.11
C GLY A 42 17.85 -9.25 12.38
N ARG A 43 19.17 -9.10 12.49
CA ARG A 43 20.07 -10.18 12.89
C ARG A 43 21.20 -9.69 13.77
N PRO A 44 21.52 -10.39 14.87
CA PRO A 44 22.52 -9.95 15.83
C PRO A 44 23.98 -10.02 15.34
N GLU A 45 24.22 -10.59 14.15
CA GLU A 45 25.57 -10.73 13.57
C GLU A 45 25.94 -9.62 12.57
N VAL A 46 25.00 -8.74 12.22
CA VAL A 46 25.23 -7.63 11.28
C VAL A 46 25.61 -6.38 12.06
N ALA A 47 26.77 -5.80 11.75
CA ALA A 47 27.26 -4.61 12.42
C ALA A 47 26.30 -3.43 12.22
N LEU A 48 26.05 -2.64 13.27
CA LEU A 48 25.12 -1.52 13.26
C LEU A 48 25.57 -0.37 12.34
N VAL A 49 26.90 -0.18 12.20
CA VAL A 49 27.52 0.92 11.46
C VAL A 49 28.68 0.37 10.63
N GLU A 50 28.74 0.80 9.38
CA GLU A 50 29.82 0.50 8.45
C GLU A 50 30.63 1.78 8.16
N VAL A 51 31.97 1.70 8.17
CA VAL A 51 32.85 2.87 8.01
C VAL A 51 33.95 2.54 7.01
N PHE A 52 34.03 3.31 5.93
CA PHE A 52 35.02 3.15 4.86
C PHE A 52 35.97 4.33 4.86
N THR A 53 37.26 4.04 4.71
CA THR A 53 38.33 5.04 4.69
C THR A 53 39.22 4.86 3.47
N SER A 54 39.98 5.90 3.11
CA SER A 54 40.95 5.83 2.00
C SER A 54 42.01 4.72 2.19
N ALA A 55 42.33 4.34 3.42
CA ALA A 55 43.31 3.29 3.74
C ALA A 55 42.66 1.90 3.87
N GLU A 56 41.44 1.84 4.40
CA GLU A 56 40.73 0.61 4.69
C GLU A 56 39.30 0.67 4.16
N GLN A 57 39.06 -0.12 3.12
CA GLN A 57 37.78 -0.25 2.43
C GLN A 57 37.00 -1.47 2.98
N ARG A 58 36.77 -2.48 2.15
CA ARG A 58 36.01 -3.68 2.49
C ARG A 58 36.92 -4.77 3.05
N ALA A 59 36.45 -5.53 4.03
CA ALA A 59 37.18 -6.69 4.56
C ALA A 59 37.21 -7.87 3.56
N ARG A 60 36.39 -7.82 2.52
CA ARG A 60 36.32 -8.81 1.42
C ARG A 60 36.11 -8.10 0.07
N THR A 61 36.50 -8.75 -1.02
CA THR A 61 36.31 -8.20 -2.38
C THR A 61 34.85 -8.27 -2.83
N SER A 62 34.15 -7.14 -2.81
CA SER A 62 32.79 -6.92 -3.30
C SER A 62 32.58 -5.42 -3.63
N GLN A 63 31.46 -5.06 -4.27
CA GLN A 63 31.02 -3.65 -4.37
C GLN A 63 30.04 -3.25 -3.25
N ALA A 64 29.45 -4.23 -2.57
CA ALA A 64 28.59 -4.10 -1.39
C ALA A 64 29.12 -3.15 -0.31
N TYR A 65 28.23 -2.40 0.33
CA TYR A 65 28.50 -1.52 1.47
C TYR A 65 28.29 -2.22 2.82
N ILE A 66 28.82 -3.42 2.96
CA ILE A 66 28.79 -4.22 4.20
C ILE A 66 30.19 -4.77 4.50
N ARG A 67 30.46 -5.06 5.78
CA ARG A 67 31.70 -5.64 6.27
C ARG A 67 32.90 -4.79 5.89
N SER A 68 32.80 -3.49 6.15
CA SER A 68 33.94 -2.60 6.14
C SER A 68 35.02 -3.10 7.11
N GLY A 69 36.29 -2.83 6.79
CA GLY A 69 37.41 -3.20 7.65
C GLY A 69 37.22 -2.64 9.07
N VAL A 70 36.84 -1.36 9.16
CA VAL A 70 36.61 -0.63 10.41
C VAL A 70 35.34 -1.12 11.12
N GLY A 71 34.20 -1.20 10.43
CA GLY A 71 32.92 -1.62 11.01
C GLY A 71 32.96 -3.02 11.64
N SER A 72 33.62 -3.98 10.98
CA SER A 72 33.79 -5.34 11.53
C SER A 72 34.63 -5.42 12.82
N ARG A 73 35.47 -4.41 13.06
CA ARG A 73 36.34 -4.31 14.24
C ARG A 73 35.79 -3.41 15.34
N MET A 74 34.69 -2.71 15.11
CA MET A 74 34.02 -1.90 16.13
C MET A 74 33.72 -2.76 17.37
N ARG A 75 34.03 -2.22 18.55
CA ARG A 75 33.74 -2.85 19.86
C ARG A 75 32.97 -1.87 20.73
N VAL A 76 31.85 -2.36 21.26
CA VAL A 76 30.95 -1.57 22.10
C VAL A 76 31.64 -1.17 23.40
N GLN A 77 31.76 0.13 23.63
CA GLN A 77 32.29 0.72 24.86
C GLN A 77 31.17 0.97 25.87
N SER A 78 30.05 1.52 25.40
CA SER A 78 28.88 1.80 26.22
C SER A 78 27.58 1.70 25.42
N VAL A 79 26.51 1.38 26.14
CA VAL A 79 25.12 1.48 25.69
C VAL A 79 24.39 2.20 26.80
N ASP A 80 24.05 3.45 26.57
CA ASP A 80 23.47 4.35 27.57
C ASP A 80 22.07 4.79 27.12
N GLY A 81 21.15 5.01 28.06
CA GLY A 81 19.78 5.44 27.77
C GLY A 81 18.71 4.43 28.18
N ASP A 82 17.49 4.62 27.68
CA ASP A 82 16.31 3.85 28.05
C ASP A 82 15.54 3.29 26.83
N HIS A 83 14.21 3.16 26.93
CA HIS A 83 13.36 2.61 25.88
C HIS A 83 12.93 3.65 24.83
N SER A 84 13.19 4.93 25.08
CA SER A 84 12.88 6.05 24.20
C SER A 84 14.09 6.51 23.39
N GLN A 85 15.27 6.51 24.01
CA GLN A 85 16.53 6.88 23.39
C GLN A 85 17.68 6.03 23.91
N ILE A 86 18.51 5.52 22.99
CA ILE A 86 19.72 4.74 23.30
C ILE A 86 20.89 5.35 22.52
N VAL A 87 22.01 5.56 23.21
CA VAL A 87 23.30 5.90 22.58
C VAL A 87 24.22 4.68 22.65
N VAL A 88 24.66 4.22 21.50
CA VAL A 88 25.64 3.13 21.37
C VAL A 88 26.98 3.74 20.98
N THR A 89 27.99 3.61 21.85
CA THR A 89 29.35 4.07 21.57
C THR A 89 30.24 2.88 21.27
N GLN A 90 30.90 2.89 20.11
CA GLN A 90 31.78 1.82 19.63
C GLN A 90 33.12 2.39 19.19
N THR A 91 34.21 1.64 19.38
CA THR A 91 35.54 2.06 18.93
C THR A 91 36.20 0.95 18.13
N ASP A 92 36.88 1.31 17.03
CA ASP A 92 37.79 0.41 16.33
C ASP A 92 39.19 0.50 16.96
N PRO A 93 39.70 -0.56 17.60
CA PRO A 93 40.99 -0.54 18.29
C PRO A 93 42.20 -0.36 17.35
N VAL A 94 42.03 -0.53 16.04
CA VAL A 94 43.11 -0.39 15.06
C VAL A 94 43.24 1.06 14.59
N THR A 95 42.15 1.66 14.12
CA THR A 95 42.16 3.03 13.58
C THR A 95 41.96 4.10 14.64
N GLY A 96 41.43 3.75 15.81
CA GLY A 96 41.05 4.73 16.84
C GLY A 96 39.78 5.53 16.50
N LEU A 97 39.06 5.16 15.44
CA LEU A 97 37.76 5.76 15.12
C LEU A 97 36.72 5.33 16.15
N GLU A 98 35.94 6.30 16.63
CA GLU A 98 34.79 6.09 17.49
C GLU A 98 33.50 6.37 16.71
N ALA A 99 32.52 5.47 16.79
CA ALA A 99 31.17 5.66 16.28
C ALA A 99 30.21 5.81 17.47
N SER A 100 29.53 6.95 17.55
CA SER A 100 28.45 7.19 18.50
C SER A 100 27.13 7.23 17.74
N THR A 101 26.27 6.24 17.98
CA THR A 101 24.98 6.08 17.31
C THR A 101 23.84 6.34 18.29
N LEU A 102 23.11 7.43 18.07
CA LEU A 102 21.87 7.75 18.76
C LEU A 102 20.70 7.07 18.03
N LEU A 103 19.96 6.29 18.77
CA LEU A 103 18.74 5.61 18.36
C LEU A 103 17.58 6.24 19.13
N THR A 104 16.59 6.77 18.43
CA THR A 104 15.40 7.40 19.03
C THR A 104 14.14 6.67 18.58
N ALA A 105 13.36 6.13 19.51
CA ALA A 105 12.02 5.62 19.24
C ALA A 105 11.07 6.81 19.00
N ALA A 106 11.04 7.28 17.76
CA ALA A 106 10.30 8.49 17.38
C ALA A 106 8.78 8.25 17.35
N THR A 107 8.37 7.01 17.03
CA THR A 107 7.01 6.49 17.26
C THR A 107 7.11 5.06 17.79
N ALA A 108 5.98 4.38 18.03
CA ALA A 108 5.99 2.98 18.47
C ALA A 108 6.73 2.07 17.48
N ASP A 109 6.55 2.32 16.17
CA ASP A 109 7.02 1.45 15.09
C ASP A 109 8.19 2.06 14.30
N THR A 110 8.58 3.30 14.58
CA THR A 110 9.64 4.02 13.85
C THR A 110 10.82 4.38 14.73
N LEU A 111 12.01 4.00 14.28
CA LEU A 111 13.30 4.30 14.88
C LEU A 111 14.06 5.31 14.01
N ARG A 112 14.44 6.45 14.58
CA ARG A 112 15.39 7.37 13.97
C ARG A 112 16.81 7.05 14.42
N VAL A 113 17.76 7.07 13.49
CA VAL A 113 19.16 6.73 13.71
C VAL A 113 20.06 7.88 13.27
N GLU A 114 20.90 8.35 14.17
CA GLU A 114 21.87 9.42 13.96
C GLU A 114 23.25 8.92 14.40
N THR A 115 24.21 8.90 13.48
CA THR A 115 25.56 8.36 13.73
C THR A 115 26.62 9.43 13.56
N ARG A 116 27.47 9.61 14.57
CA ARG A 116 28.66 10.47 14.53
C ARG A 116 29.93 9.65 14.58
N ILE A 117 30.85 9.92 13.65
CA ILE A 117 32.20 9.35 13.64
C ILE A 117 33.18 10.38 14.21
N THR A 118 33.98 10.02 15.21
CA THR A 118 35.03 10.88 15.78
C THR A 118 36.39 10.22 15.61
N ASN A 119 37.39 11.00 15.19
CA ASN A 119 38.76 10.52 15.09
C ASN A 119 39.47 10.61 16.44
N GLY A 120 39.53 9.48 17.16
CA GLY A 120 40.25 9.35 18.44
C GLY A 120 41.73 9.03 18.30
N SER A 121 42.27 8.96 17.07
CA SER A 121 43.69 8.69 16.83
C SER A 121 44.55 9.96 16.85
N ASP A 122 45.86 9.79 16.73
CA ASP A 122 46.85 10.87 16.57
C ASP A 122 47.13 11.21 15.09
N SER A 123 46.47 10.55 14.15
CA SER A 123 46.68 10.67 12.71
C SER A 123 45.45 11.23 12.01
N THR A 124 45.61 11.84 10.84
CA THR A 124 44.48 12.28 10.02
C THR A 124 43.91 11.09 9.23
N ILE A 125 42.59 10.94 9.26
CA ILE A 125 41.87 9.88 8.55
C ILE A 125 40.99 10.53 7.47
N VAL A 126 40.87 9.90 6.30
CA VAL A 126 39.93 10.33 5.26
C VAL A 126 38.83 9.28 5.13
N LEU A 127 37.60 9.66 5.46
CA LEU A 127 36.40 8.85 5.26
C LEU A 127 35.98 8.88 3.80
N THR A 128 35.53 7.75 3.25
CA THR A 128 35.03 7.61 1.87
C THR A 128 33.57 7.17 1.81
N ALA A 129 33.05 6.56 2.89
CA ALA A 129 31.63 6.34 3.10
C ALA A 129 31.37 6.02 4.58
N VAL A 130 30.19 6.38 5.08
CA VAL A 130 29.72 6.03 6.42
C VAL A 130 28.27 5.56 6.30
N GLY A 131 28.00 4.32 6.70
CA GLY A 131 26.65 3.80 6.84
C GLY A 131 26.00 4.38 8.08
N SER A 132 24.87 5.06 7.90
CA SER A 132 24.10 5.63 9.01
C SER A 132 23.53 4.53 9.89
N VAL A 133 23.03 3.46 9.26
CA VAL A 133 22.63 2.20 9.90
C VAL A 133 22.77 1.04 8.92
N THR A 134 23.09 -0.15 9.44
CA THR A 134 22.98 -1.42 8.72
C THR A 134 22.13 -2.40 9.54
N ILE A 135 21.20 -3.10 8.87
CA ILE A 135 20.33 -4.11 9.49
C ILE A 135 20.32 -5.40 8.67
N GLY A 136 20.38 -6.54 9.34
CA GLY A 136 20.26 -7.85 8.69
C GLY A 136 18.85 -8.15 8.21
N ILE A 137 18.74 -8.82 7.07
CA ILE A 137 17.50 -9.27 6.41
C ILE A 137 17.60 -10.79 6.16
N GLY A 138 16.54 -11.54 6.41
CA GLY A 138 16.52 -13.01 6.38
C GLY A 138 17.46 -13.65 7.41
N ARG A 139 17.50 -14.97 7.48
CA ARG A 139 18.45 -15.80 8.25
C ARG A 139 19.20 -16.81 7.38
N THR A 140 18.67 -17.09 6.19
CA THR A 140 19.26 -17.91 5.15
C THR A 140 19.13 -17.22 3.80
N GLU A 141 19.90 -17.66 2.80
CA GLU A 141 19.72 -17.17 1.43
C GLU A 141 18.31 -17.40 0.90
N ALA A 142 17.67 -18.53 1.22
CA ALA A 142 16.32 -18.86 0.73
C ALA A 142 15.23 -17.91 1.26
N ASP A 143 15.46 -17.28 2.42
CA ASP A 143 14.51 -16.31 2.99
C ASP A 143 14.37 -15.04 2.12
N LEU A 144 15.26 -14.84 1.12
CA LEU A 144 15.17 -13.75 0.17
C LEU A 144 14.17 -14.02 -0.98
N ASP A 145 13.70 -15.27 -1.14
CA ASP A 145 12.78 -15.67 -2.23
C ASP A 145 11.41 -15.00 -2.13
N THR A 146 10.99 -14.66 -0.92
CA THR A 146 9.67 -14.08 -0.62
C THR A 146 9.73 -12.57 -0.45
N LEU A 147 10.90 -11.95 -0.63
CA LEU A 147 11.06 -10.52 -0.44
C LEU A 147 10.79 -9.76 -1.73
N THR A 148 9.95 -8.74 -1.62
CA THR A 148 9.81 -7.68 -2.61
C THR A 148 10.40 -6.38 -2.10
N VAL A 149 10.84 -5.55 -3.04
CA VAL A 149 11.33 -4.21 -2.77
C VAL A 149 10.47 -3.19 -3.52
N SER A 150 9.88 -2.27 -2.76
CA SER A 150 9.11 -1.15 -3.26
C SER A 150 9.96 0.11 -3.22
N THR A 151 10.16 0.75 -4.38
CA THR A 151 10.86 2.03 -4.51
C THR A 151 10.11 2.94 -5.49
N ALA A 152 10.41 4.24 -5.44
CA ALA A 152 9.81 5.22 -6.34
C ALA A 152 10.85 5.87 -7.23
N ARG A 153 10.54 5.92 -8.53
CA ARG A 153 11.28 6.72 -9.51
C ARG A 153 10.63 8.10 -9.63
N SER A 154 11.46 9.08 -9.93
CA SER A 154 11.03 10.43 -10.26
C SER A 154 11.59 10.81 -11.62
N GLU A 155 10.91 11.77 -12.24
CA GLU A 155 11.32 12.52 -13.41
C GLU A 155 10.55 13.84 -13.34
N TRP A 156 11.09 14.92 -13.93
CA TRP A 156 10.34 16.17 -14.02
C TRP A 156 9.00 15.91 -14.74
N LEU A 157 7.89 16.37 -14.15
CA LEU A 157 6.50 16.12 -14.59
C LEU A 157 5.95 14.70 -14.33
N ALA A 158 6.73 13.80 -13.74
CA ALA A 158 6.35 12.40 -13.47
C ALA A 158 6.98 11.87 -12.16
N GLU A 159 6.85 12.64 -11.09
CA GLU A 159 7.36 12.38 -9.75
C GLU A 159 6.59 11.27 -9.03
N ASN A 160 7.20 10.67 -7.99
CA ASN A 160 6.56 9.70 -7.09
C ASN A 160 6.00 8.44 -7.77
N ARG A 161 6.65 7.90 -8.80
CA ARG A 161 6.19 6.68 -9.49
C ARG A 161 6.71 5.43 -8.78
N TRP A 162 5.88 4.83 -7.94
CA TRP A 162 6.21 3.64 -7.17
C TRP A 162 6.12 2.36 -8.00
N SER A 163 7.01 1.42 -7.73
CA SER A 163 6.99 0.07 -8.28
C SER A 163 7.47 -0.92 -7.24
N GLU A 164 6.89 -2.12 -7.25
CA GLU A 164 7.29 -3.24 -6.41
C GLU A 164 7.84 -4.37 -7.29
N VAL A 165 9.05 -4.84 -6.98
CA VAL A 165 9.72 -5.92 -7.72
C VAL A 165 10.24 -6.98 -6.76
N SER A 166 10.41 -8.21 -7.23
CA SER A 166 11.05 -9.24 -6.40
C SER A 166 12.50 -8.85 -6.15
N LEU A 167 12.98 -9.01 -4.91
CA LEU A 167 14.40 -8.80 -4.58
C LEU A 167 15.31 -9.71 -5.42
N ARG A 168 14.80 -10.89 -5.82
CA ARG A 168 15.51 -11.85 -6.68
C ARG A 168 15.81 -11.36 -8.09
N GLU A 169 15.12 -10.32 -8.57
CA GLU A 169 15.45 -9.68 -9.84
C GLU A 169 16.81 -8.95 -9.77
N SER A 170 17.21 -8.49 -8.58
CA SER A 170 18.48 -7.79 -8.37
C SER A 170 19.56 -8.68 -7.73
N VAL A 171 19.16 -9.61 -6.85
CA VAL A 171 20.08 -10.52 -6.16
C VAL A 171 19.65 -11.99 -6.35
N PRO A 172 20.19 -12.70 -7.36
CA PRO A 172 19.75 -14.04 -7.71
C PRO A 172 20.14 -15.06 -6.63
N ASP A 173 19.39 -16.16 -6.54
CA ASP A 173 19.78 -17.35 -5.78
C ASP A 173 21.06 -17.96 -6.38
N LEU A 174 22.12 -18.00 -5.58
CA LEU A 174 23.44 -18.50 -5.95
C LEU A 174 23.78 -19.81 -5.23
N SER A 175 22.88 -20.35 -4.40
CA SER A 175 23.17 -21.49 -3.54
C SER A 175 24.45 -21.31 -2.72
N LEU A 176 24.65 -20.12 -2.14
CA LEU A 176 25.82 -19.72 -1.35
C LEU A 176 26.24 -20.75 -0.27
N PRO A 177 25.33 -21.48 0.42
CA PRO A 177 25.71 -22.52 1.36
C PRO A 177 26.62 -23.60 0.78
N ILE A 178 26.46 -23.99 -0.49
CA ILE A 178 27.34 -25.01 -1.12
C ILE A 178 28.73 -24.48 -1.43
N HIS A 179 28.86 -23.16 -1.57
CA HIS A 179 30.12 -22.48 -1.87
C HIS A 179 30.91 -22.10 -0.61
N GLY A 180 30.24 -22.04 0.55
CA GLY A 180 30.84 -21.63 1.83
C GLY A 180 31.35 -20.19 1.83
N GLN A 181 30.84 -19.35 0.91
CA GLN A 181 31.18 -17.94 0.77
C GLN A 181 29.92 -17.13 0.51
N ASP A 182 29.93 -15.86 0.90
CA ASP A 182 28.85 -14.93 0.57
C ASP A 182 28.91 -14.46 -0.87
N GLY A 183 27.78 -13.97 -1.36
CA GLY A 183 27.68 -13.32 -2.66
C GLY A 183 28.51 -12.05 -2.74
N ARG A 184 28.84 -11.64 -3.97
CA ARG A 184 29.48 -10.34 -4.26
C ARG A 184 28.51 -9.33 -4.89
N GLY A 185 27.31 -9.78 -5.23
CA GLY A 185 26.24 -8.96 -5.81
C GLY A 185 25.42 -8.25 -4.74
N HIS A 186 24.77 -7.17 -5.14
CA HIS A 186 23.95 -6.31 -4.31
C HIS A 186 22.89 -5.63 -5.19
N ALA A 187 21.76 -5.25 -4.57
CA ALA A 187 20.81 -4.31 -5.15
C ALA A 187 21.11 -2.91 -4.60
N SER A 188 20.98 -1.86 -5.41
CA SER A 188 21.25 -0.52 -4.93
C SER A 188 20.38 0.56 -5.58
N TRP A 189 20.15 1.64 -4.83
CA TRP A 189 19.44 2.84 -5.25
C TRP A 189 20.22 4.06 -4.78
N THR A 190 20.41 5.03 -5.67
CA THR A 190 21.33 6.16 -5.44
C THR A 190 20.73 7.43 -6.01
N SER A 191 20.92 8.57 -5.33
CA SER A 191 20.72 9.88 -5.93
C SER A 191 22.00 10.46 -6.53
N HIS A 192 21.83 11.37 -7.48
CA HIS A 192 22.93 12.04 -8.17
C HIS A 192 22.78 13.56 -8.12
N GLY A 193 23.88 14.23 -7.76
CA GLY A 193 23.94 15.69 -7.69
C GLY A 193 23.09 16.29 -6.59
N ALA A 194 22.58 17.51 -6.82
CA ALA A 194 21.82 18.28 -5.82
C ALA A 194 20.30 18.01 -5.85
N TRP A 195 19.81 17.26 -6.84
CA TRP A 195 18.42 16.79 -6.89
C TRP A 195 18.31 15.43 -6.20
N SER A 196 18.26 15.46 -4.87
CA SER A 196 18.15 14.31 -3.98
C SER A 196 16.97 13.38 -4.30
N THR A 197 15.91 13.88 -4.95
CA THR A 197 14.72 13.10 -5.32
C THR A 197 14.46 13.09 -6.82
N GLY A 198 15.44 13.52 -7.64
CA GLY A 198 15.24 13.74 -9.08
C GLY A 198 15.08 12.47 -9.90
N GLU A 199 15.77 11.39 -9.54
CA GLU A 199 15.69 10.09 -10.23
C GLU A 199 14.96 9.02 -9.41
N LEU A 200 15.18 9.04 -8.09
CA LEU A 200 14.69 8.07 -7.12
C LEU A 200 14.35 8.81 -5.82
N LEU A 201 13.39 8.29 -5.05
CA LEU A 201 13.11 8.81 -3.71
C LEU A 201 14.03 8.17 -2.66
N PRO A 202 14.45 8.91 -1.61
CA PRO A 202 15.21 8.38 -0.47
C PRO A 202 14.34 7.55 0.49
N VAL A 203 13.30 6.90 -0.02
CA VAL A 203 12.30 6.13 0.72
C VAL A 203 12.02 4.85 -0.04
N GLY A 204 11.91 3.74 0.68
CA GLY A 204 11.48 2.47 0.11
C GLY A 204 11.02 1.48 1.17
N VAL A 205 10.55 0.33 0.73
CA VAL A 205 10.01 -0.72 1.61
C VAL A 205 10.49 -2.09 1.16
N LEU A 206 10.95 -2.91 2.10
CA LEU A 206 11.11 -4.34 1.93
C LEU A 206 9.90 -5.04 2.53
N THR A 207 9.21 -5.87 1.75
CA THR A 207 8.04 -6.61 2.20
C THR A 207 8.30 -8.10 2.04
N ASP A 208 8.02 -8.88 3.08
CA ASP A 208 7.91 -10.33 2.93
C ASP A 208 6.48 -10.71 2.52
N THR A 209 6.32 -11.23 1.31
CA THR A 209 5.02 -11.65 0.80
C THR A 209 4.46 -12.88 1.49
N ALA A 210 5.28 -13.64 2.22
CA ALA A 210 4.83 -14.83 2.94
C ALA A 210 4.17 -14.48 4.29
N THR A 211 4.72 -13.53 5.04
CA THR A 211 4.21 -13.13 6.37
C THR A 211 3.47 -11.79 6.38
N GLY A 212 3.66 -10.94 5.38
CA GLY A 212 3.17 -9.57 5.38
C GLY A 212 4.02 -8.60 6.22
N HIS A 213 5.10 -9.05 6.85
CA HIS A 213 6.01 -8.15 7.55
C HIS A 213 6.74 -7.22 6.57
N ALA A 214 6.82 -5.94 6.90
CA ALA A 214 7.46 -4.93 6.08
C ALA A 214 8.43 -4.07 6.90
N LEU A 215 9.53 -3.64 6.27
CA LEU A 215 10.49 -2.67 6.76
C LEU A 215 10.59 -1.52 5.75
N ALA A 216 10.10 -0.34 6.12
CA ALA A 216 10.32 0.89 5.38
C ALA A 216 11.57 1.63 5.87
N TRP A 217 12.22 2.36 4.96
CA TRP A 217 13.33 3.27 5.30
C TRP A 217 13.10 4.67 4.76
N GLN A 218 13.74 5.66 5.38
CA GLN A 218 13.86 7.04 4.90
C GLN A 218 15.27 7.56 5.15
N ILE A 219 15.88 8.20 4.15
CA ILE A 219 17.16 8.93 4.28
C ILE A 219 16.90 10.44 4.29
N GLU A 220 17.45 11.18 5.24
CA GLU A 220 17.17 12.60 5.48
C GLU A 220 18.28 13.50 4.92
N SER A 221 18.47 13.49 3.60
CA SER A 221 19.50 14.29 2.93
C SER A 221 19.04 14.88 1.60
N SER A 222 19.37 16.15 1.42
CA SER A 222 19.21 16.88 0.15
C SER A 222 20.48 16.88 -0.72
N ALA A 223 21.54 16.20 -0.25
CA ALA A 223 22.71 15.85 -1.04
C ALA A 223 22.65 14.36 -1.45
N GLY A 224 23.68 13.88 -2.14
CA GLY A 224 23.82 12.47 -2.54
C GLY A 224 23.61 11.49 -1.37
N TRP A 225 22.92 10.39 -1.67
CA TRP A 225 22.64 9.29 -0.74
C TRP A 225 22.66 7.95 -1.48
N HIS A 226 22.86 6.86 -0.74
CA HIS A 226 22.93 5.52 -1.28
C HIS A 226 22.21 4.50 -0.38
N VAL A 227 21.49 3.58 -0.99
CA VAL A 227 20.88 2.40 -0.35
C VAL A 227 21.50 1.16 -0.96
N ASP A 228 21.98 0.26 -0.11
CA ASP A 228 22.64 -0.99 -0.51
C ASP A 228 21.98 -2.19 0.16
N ILE A 229 21.51 -3.16 -0.63
CA ILE A 229 21.04 -4.46 -0.15
C ILE A 229 21.97 -5.55 -0.66
N SER A 230 22.77 -6.09 0.25
CA SER A 230 23.83 -7.05 -0.07
C SER A 230 23.50 -8.46 0.39
N GLN A 231 23.53 -9.43 -0.51
CA GLN A 231 23.20 -10.83 -0.20
C GLN A 231 24.39 -11.63 0.35
N GLY A 232 24.12 -12.54 1.27
CA GLY A 232 25.06 -13.48 1.87
C GLY A 232 24.41 -14.82 2.21
N ALA A 233 25.22 -15.78 2.65
CA ALA A 233 24.76 -17.14 2.92
C ALA A 233 23.74 -17.19 4.08
N ALA A 234 23.80 -16.21 4.98
CA ALA A 234 22.88 -16.07 6.10
C ALA A 234 21.71 -15.10 5.81
N GLY A 235 21.40 -14.80 4.55
CA GLY A 235 20.43 -13.77 4.15
C GLY A 235 21.12 -12.50 3.68
N ALA A 236 20.43 -11.36 3.64
CA ALA A 236 20.94 -10.08 3.15
C ALA A 236 21.20 -9.05 4.27
N ALA A 237 21.78 -7.90 3.95
CA ALA A 237 21.80 -6.76 4.85
C ALA A 237 21.44 -5.49 4.07
N LEU A 238 20.62 -4.64 4.68
CA LEU A 238 20.28 -3.30 4.20
C LEU A 238 21.21 -2.29 4.89
N THR A 239 21.96 -1.52 4.10
CA THR A 239 22.77 -0.39 4.57
C THR A 239 22.21 0.90 3.99
N LEU A 240 21.96 1.89 4.85
CA LEU A 240 21.52 3.22 4.46
C LEU A 240 22.68 4.21 4.65
N LEU A 241 23.01 4.97 3.60
CA LEU A 241 24.17 5.85 3.59
C LEU A 241 23.80 7.25 3.11
N GLY A 242 24.56 8.23 3.60
CA GLY A 242 24.73 9.50 2.91
C GLY A 242 25.61 9.35 1.65
N PRO A 243 26.35 10.39 1.26
CA PRO A 243 27.14 10.34 0.03
C PRO A 243 28.36 9.43 0.17
N THR A 244 28.73 8.76 -0.92
CA THR A 244 29.85 7.81 -1.01
C THR A 244 30.89 8.24 -2.05
N ASP A 245 32.10 7.68 -2.00
CA ASP A 245 33.17 7.98 -2.95
C ASP A 245 32.85 7.49 -4.36
N LEU A 246 32.31 6.27 -4.49
CA LEU A 246 32.01 5.64 -5.76
C LEU A 246 30.82 6.29 -6.48
N GLU A 247 29.75 6.61 -5.77
CA GLU A 247 28.52 7.12 -6.38
C GLU A 247 28.40 8.65 -6.35
N ASN A 248 29.02 9.32 -5.37
CA ASN A 248 28.82 10.75 -5.13
C ASN A 248 30.10 11.58 -5.02
N HIS A 249 31.27 11.00 -5.33
CA HIS A 249 32.57 11.66 -5.23
C HIS A 249 32.80 12.25 -3.82
N PHE A 250 32.41 11.52 -2.79
CA PHE A 250 32.57 11.90 -1.40
C PHE A 250 33.95 11.50 -0.86
N ALA A 251 34.56 12.42 -0.14
CA ALA A 251 35.65 12.13 0.78
C ALA A 251 35.64 13.21 1.85
N GLN A 252 35.90 12.85 3.10
CA GLN A 252 35.93 13.79 4.21
C GLN A 252 37.18 13.57 5.07
N THR A 253 38.03 14.61 5.14
CA THR A 253 39.21 14.61 6.02
C THR A 253 38.79 14.85 7.47
N LEU A 254 39.20 13.97 8.37
CA LEU A 254 39.07 14.07 9.83
C LEU A 254 40.46 14.16 10.47
N PRO A 255 40.92 15.36 10.86
CA PRO A 255 42.06 15.51 11.76
C PRO A 255 41.80 14.87 13.14
N PRO A 256 42.85 14.64 13.96
CA PRO A 256 42.70 14.20 15.34
C PRO A 256 41.67 15.05 16.13
N GLY A 257 40.71 14.39 16.77
CA GLY A 257 39.63 15.01 17.55
C GLY A 257 38.48 15.60 16.72
N ALA A 258 38.58 15.63 15.39
CA ALA A 258 37.47 16.06 14.54
C ALA A 258 36.39 14.97 14.44
N GLY A 259 35.14 15.39 14.18
CA GLY A 259 34.03 14.48 13.98
C GLY A 259 33.25 14.77 12.70
N PHE A 260 32.53 13.76 12.23
CA PHE A 260 31.64 13.81 11.06
C PHE A 260 30.30 13.17 11.42
N ASP A 261 29.23 13.91 11.21
CA ASP A 261 27.87 13.40 11.34
C ASP A 261 27.44 12.76 10.02
N ALA A 262 27.06 11.49 10.07
CA ALA A 262 26.39 10.81 8.96
C ALA A 262 25.00 11.42 8.73
N VAL A 263 24.40 11.12 7.58
CA VAL A 263 23.03 11.56 7.28
C VAL A 263 22.04 10.82 8.19
N PRO A 264 21.09 11.51 8.86
CA PRO A 264 20.07 10.83 9.65
C PRO A 264 19.19 9.92 8.78
N VAL A 265 18.74 8.81 9.36
CA VAL A 265 17.85 7.86 8.69
C VAL A 265 16.74 7.41 9.63
N ALA A 266 15.63 6.94 9.07
CA ALA A 266 14.56 6.30 9.82
C ALA A 266 14.28 4.89 9.30
N LEU A 267 13.92 4.00 10.21
CA LEU A 267 13.46 2.64 9.94
C LEU A 267 12.09 2.46 10.57
N THR A 268 11.13 1.97 9.79
CA THR A 268 9.75 1.73 10.25
C THR A 268 9.34 0.29 9.95
N VAL A 269 8.71 -0.38 10.90
CA VAL A 269 8.27 -1.77 10.73
C VAL A 269 6.75 -1.87 10.74
N SER A 270 6.21 -2.83 10.00
CA SER A 270 4.79 -3.15 10.01
C SER A 270 4.59 -4.66 9.91
N ALA A 271 3.53 -5.17 10.53
CA ALA A 271 3.08 -6.56 10.38
C ALA A 271 2.03 -6.74 9.27
N THR A 272 1.53 -5.65 8.69
CA THR A 272 0.37 -5.64 7.79
C THR A 272 0.71 -5.09 6.39
N GLY A 273 1.95 -5.28 5.95
CA GLY A 273 2.40 -5.00 4.60
C GLY A 273 2.94 -3.59 4.36
N ARG A 274 3.24 -3.33 3.09
CA ARG A 274 3.88 -2.11 2.58
C ARG A 274 3.16 -0.83 2.98
N ASP A 275 1.86 -0.76 2.72
CA ASP A 275 1.08 0.46 2.89
C ASP A 275 1.06 0.91 4.35
N ALA A 276 0.92 -0.03 5.29
CA ALA A 276 1.00 0.25 6.72
C ALA A 276 2.41 0.72 7.15
N ALA A 277 3.48 0.19 6.54
CA ALA A 277 4.84 0.67 6.82
C ALA A 277 5.06 2.12 6.31
N LEU A 278 4.55 2.45 5.12
CA LEU A 278 4.55 3.83 4.59
C LEU A 278 3.67 4.77 5.44
N ALA A 279 2.49 4.32 5.83
CA ALA A 279 1.59 5.07 6.69
C ALA A 279 2.25 5.42 8.03
N ALA A 280 2.99 4.49 8.63
CA ALA A 280 3.70 4.69 9.89
C ALA A 280 4.88 5.69 9.82
N LEU A 281 5.43 5.96 8.63
CA LEU A 281 6.37 7.08 8.43
C LEU A 281 5.69 8.44 8.54
N THR A 282 4.38 8.54 8.28
CA THR A 282 3.63 9.81 8.32
C THR A 282 3.63 10.45 9.72
N PRO A 283 3.23 9.79 10.82
CA PRO A 283 3.33 10.38 12.16
C PRO A 283 4.78 10.66 12.55
N TYR A 284 5.75 9.84 12.12
CA TYR A 284 7.17 10.12 12.34
C TYR A 284 7.60 11.45 11.71
N ARG A 285 7.27 11.69 10.45
CA ARG A 285 7.60 12.92 9.73
C ARG A 285 7.04 14.17 10.41
N ARG A 286 5.88 14.06 11.08
CA ARG A 286 5.32 15.16 11.90
C ARG A 286 6.15 15.43 13.15
N THR A 287 6.80 14.43 13.76
CA THR A 287 7.69 14.66 14.93
C THR A 287 8.94 15.45 14.57
N LEU A 288 9.37 15.42 13.31
CA LEU A 288 10.45 16.28 12.80
C LEU A 288 10.05 17.76 12.71
N ARG A 289 8.75 18.07 12.83
CA ARG A 289 8.17 19.40 12.66
C ARG A 289 7.31 19.81 13.89
N PRO A 290 7.87 19.86 15.11
CA PRO A 290 7.08 20.06 16.33
C PRO A 290 6.34 21.41 16.39
N ASP A 291 6.89 22.45 15.75
CA ASP A 291 6.32 23.81 15.74
C ASP A 291 5.28 24.02 14.62
N ALA A 292 5.07 23.03 13.74
CA ALA A 292 4.15 23.16 12.62
C ALA A 292 2.66 23.07 13.01
N ALA A 293 2.37 22.64 14.24
CA ALA A 293 1.02 22.56 14.78
C ALA A 293 0.43 23.97 14.98
N GLY A 294 -0.29 24.49 13.97
CA GLY A 294 -0.99 25.78 14.03
C GLY A 294 -0.68 26.75 12.89
N GLU A 295 0.15 26.38 11.91
CA GLU A 295 0.57 27.24 10.79
C GLU A 295 -0.58 27.68 9.85
N GLY A 296 -1.79 27.16 10.05
CA GLY A 296 -3.01 27.64 9.38
C GLY A 296 -2.90 27.61 7.86
N LEU A 297 -2.19 26.58 7.33
CA LEU A 297 -1.74 26.46 5.94
C LEU A 297 -2.82 27.03 4.98
N PRO A 298 -2.45 27.89 4.02
CA PRO A 298 -3.40 28.71 3.24
C PRO A 298 -3.75 28.11 1.88
N VAL A 299 -4.95 28.36 1.35
CA VAL A 299 -5.25 28.08 -0.07
C VAL A 299 -4.40 29.05 -0.89
N VAL A 300 -3.54 28.52 -1.74
CA VAL A 300 -2.61 29.32 -2.53
C VAL A 300 -3.19 29.51 -3.91
N TYR A 301 -3.22 30.74 -4.41
CA TYR A 301 -3.30 31.01 -5.83
C TYR A 301 -1.90 31.36 -6.34
N ASN A 302 -1.47 30.77 -7.44
CA ASN A 302 -0.18 31.05 -8.06
C ASN A 302 -0.40 31.36 -9.55
N ASP A 303 0.27 32.40 -10.06
CA ASP A 303 0.05 32.93 -11.41
C ASP A 303 0.93 32.27 -12.50
N PHE A 304 1.67 31.21 -12.20
CA PHE A 304 2.56 30.55 -13.16
C PHE A 304 1.82 29.55 -14.04
N MET A 305 1.50 28.40 -13.47
CA MET A 305 1.19 27.16 -14.19
C MET A 305 -0.13 27.25 -14.94
N ASN A 306 -0.13 27.04 -16.26
CA ASN A 306 -1.32 27.24 -17.11
C ASN A 306 -1.93 28.66 -16.99
N THR A 307 -1.12 29.67 -16.63
CA THR A 307 -1.55 31.07 -16.44
C THR A 307 -0.60 32.06 -17.14
N LEU A 308 0.24 32.79 -16.40
CA LEU A 308 1.10 33.85 -16.94
C LEU A 308 2.47 33.34 -17.39
N MET A 309 2.88 32.14 -16.96
CA MET A 309 4.12 31.47 -17.40
C MET A 309 5.36 32.39 -17.37
N GLY A 310 5.56 33.05 -16.22
CA GLY A 310 6.73 33.90 -16.00
C GLY A 310 6.62 35.31 -16.59
N GLN A 311 5.41 35.79 -16.91
CA GLN A 311 5.18 37.11 -17.51
C GLN A 311 4.26 38.03 -16.70
N PRO A 312 4.54 38.28 -15.40
CA PRO A 312 3.75 39.18 -14.57
C PRO A 312 3.88 40.64 -15.05
N SER A 313 2.79 41.40 -14.88
CA SER A 313 2.72 42.86 -15.05
C SER A 313 1.47 43.38 -14.34
N THR A 314 1.44 44.64 -13.90
CA THR A 314 0.29 45.20 -13.16
C THR A 314 -1.06 44.90 -13.85
N ASP A 315 -1.19 45.21 -15.15
CA ASP A 315 -2.44 45.01 -15.90
C ASP A 315 -2.92 43.55 -15.97
N LYS A 316 -1.99 42.58 -15.91
CA LYS A 316 -2.29 41.14 -15.93
C LYS A 316 -2.59 40.60 -14.54
N LEU A 317 -1.89 41.10 -13.52
CA LEU A 317 -2.01 40.61 -12.15
C LEU A 317 -3.31 41.07 -11.49
N ILE A 318 -3.70 42.34 -11.64
CA ILE A 318 -4.87 42.90 -10.94
C ILE A 318 -6.17 42.10 -11.21
N PRO A 319 -6.51 41.70 -12.45
CA PRO A 319 -7.66 40.83 -12.69
C PRO A 319 -7.55 39.46 -12.01
N LEU A 320 -6.36 38.84 -12.00
CA LEU A 320 -6.15 37.55 -11.37
C LEU A 320 -6.27 37.63 -9.85
N ILE A 321 -5.73 38.67 -9.22
CA ILE A 321 -5.81 38.91 -7.78
C ILE A 321 -7.27 39.00 -7.32
N ARG A 322 -8.11 39.73 -8.08
CA ARG A 322 -9.54 39.83 -7.78
C ARG A 322 -10.24 38.49 -7.92
N ALA A 323 -9.99 37.76 -8.99
CA ALA A 323 -10.60 36.44 -9.21
C ALA A 323 -10.16 35.41 -8.16
N ALA A 324 -8.89 35.44 -7.73
CA ALA A 324 -8.37 34.59 -6.67
C ALA A 324 -9.01 34.90 -5.31
N SER A 325 -9.18 36.18 -4.98
CA SER A 325 -9.90 36.63 -3.78
C SER A 325 -11.36 36.17 -3.79
N GLU A 326 -12.05 36.34 -4.93
CA GLU A 326 -13.43 35.88 -5.12
C GLU A 326 -13.56 34.35 -5.00
N ALA A 327 -12.56 33.60 -5.49
CA ALA A 327 -12.49 32.15 -5.34
C ALA A 327 -12.20 31.72 -3.88
N GLY A 328 -11.73 32.63 -3.03
CA GLY A 328 -11.45 32.39 -1.62
C GLY A 328 -10.00 31.98 -1.33
N ALA A 329 -9.05 32.25 -2.23
CA ALA A 329 -7.63 32.07 -1.95
C ALA A 329 -7.19 32.91 -0.72
N GLU A 330 -6.21 32.40 0.01
CA GLU A 330 -5.66 33.03 1.23
C GLU A 330 -4.24 33.58 0.99
N VAL A 331 -3.54 33.06 -0.03
CA VAL A 331 -2.27 33.58 -0.56
C VAL A 331 -2.43 33.85 -2.05
N PHE A 332 -1.90 34.98 -2.51
CA PHE A 332 -1.62 35.21 -3.93
C PHE A 332 -0.09 35.25 -4.13
N CYS A 333 0.45 34.24 -4.81
CA CYS A 333 1.87 34.14 -5.14
C CYS A 333 2.12 34.67 -6.55
N ILE A 334 2.91 35.75 -6.66
CA ILE A 334 3.45 36.23 -7.94
C ILE A 334 4.72 35.42 -8.20
N ASP A 335 4.66 34.56 -9.21
CA ASP A 335 5.72 33.62 -9.55
C ASP A 335 6.80 34.29 -10.43
N ALA A 336 7.63 33.51 -11.12
CA ALA A 336 8.84 33.96 -11.80
C ALA A 336 8.65 35.18 -12.73
N GLY A 337 9.72 35.95 -12.89
CA GLY A 337 9.80 37.06 -13.87
C GLY A 337 9.51 38.45 -13.32
N TRP A 338 8.98 38.61 -12.08
CA TRP A 338 8.73 39.92 -11.46
C TRP A 338 9.98 40.82 -11.35
N PHE A 339 11.16 40.22 -11.38
CA PHE A 339 12.47 40.87 -11.22
C PHE A 339 13.21 41.16 -12.54
N ALA A 340 12.67 40.75 -13.70
CA ALA A 340 13.39 40.84 -14.97
C ALA A 340 12.64 41.64 -16.04
N ASP A 341 13.31 42.65 -16.62
CA ASP A 341 12.74 43.51 -17.66
C ASP A 341 12.36 42.68 -18.91
N PRO A 342 11.11 42.74 -19.41
CA PRO A 342 10.70 42.04 -20.62
C PRO A 342 11.58 42.32 -21.84
N ALA A 343 12.23 43.48 -21.89
CA ALA A 343 13.13 43.86 -22.98
C ALA A 343 14.45 43.06 -22.99
N ILE A 344 14.84 42.46 -21.86
CA ILE A 344 16.05 41.63 -21.73
C ILE A 344 15.83 40.23 -22.35
N GLY A 345 14.58 39.85 -22.63
CA GLY A 345 14.23 38.53 -23.17
C GLY A 345 14.20 37.46 -22.09
N ASP A 346 15.01 36.41 -22.23
CA ASP A 346 15.07 35.33 -21.26
C ASP A 346 15.82 35.76 -19.97
N TRP A 347 15.06 35.86 -18.88
CA TRP A 347 15.50 36.28 -17.56
C TRP A 347 16.41 35.27 -16.86
N TRP A 348 16.49 34.06 -17.39
CA TRP A 348 17.18 32.91 -16.82
C TRP A 348 18.62 33.20 -16.37
N SER A 349 19.37 33.88 -17.23
CA SER A 349 20.79 34.24 -17.05
C SER A 349 21.05 35.49 -16.18
N THR A 350 20.01 36.20 -15.77
CA THR A 350 20.11 37.49 -15.06
C THR A 350 19.60 37.44 -13.62
N VAL A 351 19.11 36.27 -13.17
CA VAL A 351 18.63 36.05 -11.80
C VAL A 351 19.72 36.35 -10.76
N GLY A 352 19.34 36.71 -9.53
CA GLY A 352 20.27 36.86 -8.41
C GLY A 352 20.26 38.22 -7.73
N GLU A 353 19.84 39.31 -8.39
CA GLU A 353 19.70 40.62 -7.72
C GLU A 353 18.36 40.79 -6.99
N TRP A 354 17.32 40.07 -7.44
CA TRP A 354 15.99 40.02 -6.83
C TRP A 354 15.39 41.40 -6.51
N ARG A 355 15.52 42.33 -7.47
CA ARG A 355 14.90 43.65 -7.46
C ARG A 355 13.76 43.70 -8.47
N GLU A 356 12.72 44.49 -8.20
CA GLU A 356 11.62 44.66 -9.15
C GLU A 356 12.09 45.13 -10.52
N ALA A 357 11.50 44.59 -11.58
CA ALA A 357 11.64 45.15 -12.92
C ALA A 357 10.60 46.26 -13.12
N CYS A 358 11.01 47.52 -12.93
CA CYS A 358 10.12 48.67 -13.02
C CYS A 358 9.36 48.77 -14.36
N SER A 359 9.84 48.15 -15.44
CA SER A 359 9.14 48.11 -16.74
C SER A 359 7.90 47.21 -16.77
N ARG A 360 7.70 46.34 -15.77
CA ARG A 360 6.53 45.45 -15.65
C ARG A 360 5.37 46.06 -14.89
N PHE A 361 5.66 47.03 -14.04
CA PHE A 361 4.69 47.60 -13.11
C PHE A 361 4.39 49.05 -13.50
N ASP A 362 3.23 49.53 -13.11
CA ASP A 362 2.84 50.92 -13.30
C ASP A 362 3.63 51.85 -12.35
N GLU A 363 3.24 53.13 -12.28
CA GLU A 363 3.92 54.10 -11.41
C GLU A 363 3.94 53.71 -9.92
N ALA A 364 3.05 52.80 -9.47
CA ALA A 364 3.02 52.30 -8.10
C ALA A 364 3.98 51.12 -7.84
N GLY A 365 4.61 50.58 -8.88
CA GLY A 365 5.59 49.50 -8.77
C GLY A 365 4.99 48.17 -8.31
N LEU A 366 5.86 47.22 -7.93
CA LEU A 366 5.42 45.94 -7.36
C LEU A 366 4.66 46.14 -6.05
N ARG A 367 5.01 47.20 -5.29
CA ARG A 367 4.34 47.59 -4.04
C ARG A 367 2.84 47.83 -4.25
N GLY A 368 2.45 48.54 -5.31
CA GLY A 368 1.02 48.79 -5.61
C GLY A 368 0.22 47.51 -5.87
N VAL A 369 0.84 46.51 -6.51
CA VAL A 369 0.22 45.19 -6.72
C VAL A 369 0.06 44.44 -5.40
N ILE A 370 1.08 44.47 -4.55
CA ILE A 370 1.05 43.80 -3.23
C ILE A 370 0.03 44.48 -2.29
N ASP A 371 -0.06 45.80 -2.32
CA ASP A 371 -1.06 46.55 -1.57
C ASP A 371 -2.49 46.15 -1.99
N GLU A 372 -2.75 45.85 -3.27
CA GLU A 372 -4.05 45.32 -3.73
C GLU A 372 -4.33 43.91 -3.19
N ILE A 373 -3.32 43.03 -3.15
CA ILE A 373 -3.44 41.68 -2.55
C ILE A 373 -3.87 41.81 -1.08
N HIS A 374 -3.19 42.67 -0.31
CA HIS A 374 -3.52 42.91 1.11
C HIS A 374 -4.87 43.60 1.29
N ARG A 375 -5.24 44.56 0.43
CA ARG A 375 -6.54 45.23 0.46
C ARG A 375 -7.70 44.25 0.32
N LEU A 376 -7.49 43.17 -0.43
CA LEU A 376 -8.45 42.07 -0.62
C LEU A 376 -8.35 40.97 0.43
N GLY A 377 -7.51 41.16 1.46
CA GLY A 377 -7.42 40.29 2.63
C GLY A 377 -6.57 39.03 2.44
N MET A 378 -5.82 38.92 1.33
CA MET A 378 -4.92 37.81 1.07
C MET A 378 -3.50 38.13 1.56
N ARG A 379 -2.72 37.09 1.85
CA ARG A 379 -1.27 37.17 2.03
C ARG A 379 -0.58 37.31 0.68
N SER A 380 0.47 38.13 0.60
CA SER A 380 1.29 38.26 -0.61
C SER A 380 2.44 37.26 -0.59
N GLY A 381 2.62 36.56 -1.71
CA GLY A 381 3.74 35.66 -1.95
C GLY A 381 4.57 36.05 -3.17
N LEU A 382 5.85 35.70 -3.13
CA LEU A 382 6.77 35.84 -4.26
C LEU A 382 7.55 34.54 -4.50
N TRP A 383 7.83 34.25 -5.77
CA TRP A 383 8.81 33.23 -6.15
C TRP A 383 10.24 33.77 -6.06
N LEU A 384 11.15 32.92 -5.60
CA LEU A 384 12.58 33.20 -5.42
C LEU A 384 13.39 31.93 -5.69
N GLU A 385 14.57 32.05 -6.29
CA GLU A 385 15.51 30.93 -6.48
C GLU A 385 16.84 31.23 -5.76
N PRO A 386 16.89 31.08 -4.42
CA PRO A 386 17.92 31.70 -3.59
C PRO A 386 19.34 31.14 -3.81
N GLU A 387 19.46 29.92 -4.34
CA GLU A 387 20.73 29.20 -4.48
C GLU A 387 21.48 29.52 -5.77
N VAL A 388 20.90 30.30 -6.69
CA VAL A 388 21.47 30.55 -8.02
C VAL A 388 21.71 32.02 -8.32
N VAL A 389 22.73 32.28 -9.12
CA VAL A 389 23.00 33.59 -9.71
C VAL A 389 23.28 33.40 -11.20
N GLY A 390 22.54 34.10 -12.04
CA GLY A 390 22.73 34.04 -13.48
C GLY A 390 24.07 34.64 -13.89
N VAL A 391 24.72 34.08 -14.92
CA VAL A 391 26.06 34.54 -15.35
C VAL A 391 26.12 35.99 -15.83
N ARG A 392 24.98 36.58 -16.21
CA ARG A 392 24.84 37.99 -16.60
C ARG A 392 24.32 38.89 -15.47
N SER A 393 24.09 38.34 -14.29
CA SER A 393 23.63 39.08 -13.11
C SER A 393 24.75 39.94 -12.53
N PRO A 394 24.48 41.18 -12.09
CA PRO A 394 25.45 41.99 -11.35
C PRO A 394 26.05 41.25 -10.14
N ALA A 395 25.23 40.48 -9.41
CA ALA A 395 25.64 39.61 -8.30
C ALA A 395 26.81 38.68 -8.65
N ALA A 396 26.88 38.19 -9.90
CA ALA A 396 27.97 37.32 -10.34
C ALA A 396 29.34 38.02 -10.31
N SER A 397 29.36 39.35 -10.46
CA SER A 397 30.58 40.16 -10.49
C SER A 397 30.90 40.83 -9.15
N THR A 398 29.92 41.00 -8.27
CA THR A 398 30.06 41.70 -6.98
C THR A 398 30.36 40.76 -5.83
N LEU A 399 29.83 39.53 -5.85
CA LEU A 399 30.11 38.52 -4.85
C LEU A 399 31.54 37.97 -5.01
N PRO A 400 32.23 37.65 -3.90
CA PRO A 400 33.55 37.04 -3.96
C PRO A 400 33.47 35.67 -4.64
N ASP A 401 34.55 35.26 -5.29
CA ASP A 401 34.61 34.01 -6.06
C ASP A 401 34.27 32.80 -5.18
N GLU A 402 34.79 32.78 -3.96
CA GLU A 402 34.62 31.73 -2.97
C GLU A 402 33.16 31.59 -2.46
N ALA A 403 32.28 32.55 -2.78
CA ALA A 403 30.84 32.43 -2.53
C ALA A 403 30.12 31.53 -3.55
N PHE A 404 30.81 31.01 -4.56
CA PHE A 404 30.26 30.12 -5.58
C PHE A 404 30.88 28.73 -5.51
N PHE A 405 30.15 27.74 -6.01
CA PHE A 405 30.70 26.40 -6.22
C PHE A 405 31.86 26.43 -7.20
N HIS A 406 32.93 25.70 -6.88
CA HIS A 406 34.10 25.55 -7.72
C HIS A 406 34.41 24.07 -7.97
N ARG A 407 34.82 23.73 -9.19
CA ARG A 407 35.35 22.41 -9.53
C ARG A 407 36.50 22.57 -10.51
N PHE A 408 37.64 21.93 -10.24
CA PHE A 408 38.86 22.05 -11.03
C PHE A 408 39.33 23.49 -11.24
N GLY A 409 39.13 24.34 -10.21
CA GLY A 409 39.54 25.75 -10.23
C GLY A 409 38.66 26.69 -11.06
N ALA A 410 37.47 26.25 -11.51
CA ALA A 410 36.50 27.09 -12.20
C ALA A 410 35.15 27.09 -11.47
N ARG A 411 34.40 28.19 -11.55
CA ARG A 411 33.02 28.24 -11.10
C ARG A 411 32.19 27.17 -11.78
N VAL A 412 31.38 26.46 -11.02
CA VAL A 412 30.39 25.51 -11.56
C VAL A 412 29.26 26.31 -12.18
N GLN A 413 29.10 26.17 -13.50
CA GLN A 413 28.04 26.78 -14.27
C GLN A 413 27.15 25.67 -14.86
N GLU A 414 25.86 25.73 -14.57
CA GLU A 414 24.85 24.86 -15.17
C GLU A 414 23.79 25.75 -15.82
N HIS A 415 23.49 25.52 -17.10
CA HIS A 415 22.50 26.27 -17.87
C HIS A 415 22.58 27.81 -17.66
N GLU A 416 23.72 28.44 -17.90
CA GLU A 416 23.92 29.89 -17.70
C GLU A 416 23.70 30.42 -16.26
N ARG A 417 23.78 29.56 -15.24
CA ARG A 417 23.70 29.94 -13.82
C ARG A 417 24.87 29.39 -13.02
N TYR A 418 25.39 30.21 -12.12
CA TYR A 418 26.31 29.79 -11.07
C TYR A 418 25.54 29.38 -9.83
N HIS A 419 26.11 28.44 -9.08
CA HIS A 419 25.55 28.00 -7.81
C HIS A 419 26.23 28.72 -6.63
N LEU A 420 25.45 29.29 -5.73
CA LEU A 420 25.94 29.90 -4.50
C LEU A 420 26.32 28.84 -3.47
N ASP A 421 27.40 29.08 -2.74
CA ASP A 421 27.81 28.23 -1.64
C ASP A 421 27.32 28.80 -0.30
N PHE A 422 26.21 28.28 0.22
CA PHE A 422 25.66 28.70 1.50
C PHE A 422 26.57 28.43 2.70
N ARG A 423 27.69 27.69 2.56
CA ARG A 423 28.72 27.61 3.60
C ARG A 423 29.46 28.95 3.75
N HIS A 424 29.58 29.71 2.67
CA HIS A 424 30.26 30.99 2.64
C HIS A 424 29.35 32.13 3.17
N PRO A 425 29.83 32.97 4.10
CA PRO A 425 29.01 34.01 4.72
C PRO A 425 28.51 35.08 3.73
N ALA A 426 29.26 35.39 2.67
CA ALA A 426 28.83 36.39 1.68
C ALA A 426 27.61 35.93 0.86
N ALA A 427 27.50 34.61 0.58
CA ALA A 427 26.32 34.06 -0.09
C ALA A 427 25.08 34.22 0.79
N ARG A 428 25.18 33.81 2.07
CA ARG A 428 24.09 33.98 3.05
C ARG A 428 23.69 35.45 3.22
N ALA A 429 24.66 36.35 3.40
CA ALA A 429 24.39 37.79 3.57
C ALA A 429 23.66 38.42 2.37
N HIS A 430 23.97 37.97 1.14
CA HIS A 430 23.31 38.42 -0.08
C HIS A 430 21.83 38.02 -0.11
N VAL A 431 21.54 36.76 0.21
CA VAL A 431 20.16 36.24 0.22
C VAL A 431 19.39 36.73 1.45
N ASP A 432 20.05 36.90 2.61
CA ASP A 432 19.46 37.55 3.79
C ASP A 432 18.98 38.95 3.46
N ALA A 433 19.82 39.78 2.82
CA ALA A 433 19.45 41.13 2.42
C ALA A 433 18.29 41.15 1.42
N THR A 434 18.20 40.13 0.55
CA THR A 434 17.07 39.94 -0.36
C THR A 434 15.78 39.67 0.42
N VAL A 435 15.76 38.63 1.25
CA VAL A 435 14.56 38.24 2.01
C VAL A 435 14.12 39.36 2.96
N ASP A 436 15.06 39.98 3.67
CA ASP A 436 14.80 41.11 4.58
C ASP A 436 14.16 42.29 3.87
N HIS A 437 14.65 42.61 2.67
CA HIS A 437 14.07 43.65 1.85
C HIS A 437 12.64 43.29 1.40
N LEU A 438 12.41 42.06 0.93
CA LEU A 438 11.09 41.64 0.48
C LEU A 438 10.05 41.67 1.60
N VAL A 439 10.42 41.24 2.80
CA VAL A 439 9.54 41.27 3.97
C VAL A 439 9.33 42.72 4.45
N ALA A 440 10.40 43.49 4.64
CA ALA A 440 10.30 44.82 5.24
C ALA A 440 9.69 45.86 4.31
N GLU A 441 10.04 45.84 3.03
CA GLU A 441 9.59 46.84 2.06
C GLU A 441 8.23 46.50 1.47
N TYR A 442 7.95 45.24 1.19
CA TYR A 442 6.71 44.83 0.52
C TYR A 442 5.71 44.12 1.45
N GLY A 443 6.11 43.70 2.65
CA GLY A 443 5.21 42.95 3.54
C GLY A 443 4.91 41.53 3.05
N VAL A 444 5.86 40.92 2.33
CA VAL A 444 5.74 39.53 1.85
C VAL A 444 5.71 38.56 3.03
N THR A 445 4.74 37.65 3.04
CA THR A 445 4.57 36.64 4.12
C THR A 445 4.55 35.20 3.57
N TYR A 446 4.88 35.03 2.30
CA TYR A 446 4.99 33.72 1.64
C TYR A 446 6.12 33.76 0.62
N LEU A 447 7.01 32.77 0.63
CA LEU A 447 8.01 32.58 -0.41
C LEU A 447 7.90 31.18 -1.00
N LYS A 448 7.83 31.11 -2.32
CA LYS A 448 8.06 29.88 -3.08
C LYS A 448 9.53 29.83 -3.46
N LEU A 449 10.28 28.96 -2.81
CA LEU A 449 11.72 28.80 -2.98
C LEU A 449 11.96 27.70 -4.00
N ASP A 450 12.35 28.07 -5.21
CA ASP A 450 12.60 27.14 -6.30
C ASP A 450 14.08 26.82 -6.44
N TYR A 451 14.36 25.79 -7.25
CA TYR A 451 15.70 25.33 -7.57
C TYR A 451 15.70 24.52 -8.87
N ASN A 452 16.11 25.14 -9.99
CA ASN A 452 15.90 24.60 -11.34
C ASN A 452 17.19 24.18 -12.07
N ILE A 453 18.32 24.07 -11.37
CA ILE A 453 19.58 23.52 -11.90
C ILE A 453 20.06 22.33 -11.07
N ASN A 454 20.90 21.48 -11.65
CA ASN A 454 21.61 20.44 -10.91
C ASN A 454 23.12 20.56 -11.18
N PRO A 455 23.93 21.13 -10.25
CA PRO A 455 25.36 21.35 -10.44
C PRO A 455 26.19 20.05 -10.46
N GLY A 456 25.55 18.87 -10.42
CA GLY A 456 26.21 17.58 -10.33
C GLY A 456 26.88 17.38 -8.98
N ALA A 457 28.08 16.78 -8.97
CA ALA A 457 28.76 16.27 -7.77
C ALA A 457 29.03 17.27 -6.62
N GLY A 458 28.82 18.58 -6.79
CA GLY A 458 29.10 19.60 -5.79
C GLY A 458 30.36 20.42 -6.05
N THR A 459 31.03 20.84 -4.99
CA THR A 459 32.11 21.84 -4.99
C THR A 459 33.34 21.38 -4.21
N GLU A 460 34.53 21.66 -4.75
CA GLU A 460 35.83 21.42 -4.11
C GLU A 460 36.26 22.60 -3.24
N GLN A 461 35.56 23.75 -3.34
CA GLN A 461 35.82 24.93 -2.52
C GLN A 461 35.71 24.56 -1.05
N ASP A 462 36.77 24.76 -0.26
CA ASP A 462 36.79 24.47 1.17
C ASP A 462 36.21 23.08 1.55
N ALA A 463 36.46 22.08 0.71
CA ALA A 463 36.00 20.71 0.89
C ALA A 463 37.10 19.71 0.51
N THR A 464 37.07 18.52 1.10
CA THR A 464 38.01 17.45 0.73
C THR A 464 37.69 16.87 -0.66
N ALA A 465 36.41 16.80 -1.02
CA ALA A 465 35.93 16.38 -2.33
C ALA A 465 34.55 17.00 -2.63
N PRO A 466 34.11 17.04 -3.91
CA PRO A 466 32.85 17.67 -4.33
C PRO A 466 31.63 17.23 -3.51
N GLY A 467 31.48 15.92 -3.26
CA GLY A 467 30.32 15.39 -2.55
C GLY A 467 30.26 15.85 -1.09
N ALA A 468 31.40 16.04 -0.44
CA ALA A 468 31.47 16.62 0.90
C ALA A 468 31.12 18.11 0.90
N GLY A 469 31.53 18.84 -0.15
CA GLY A 469 31.13 20.23 -0.36
C GLY A 469 29.63 20.39 -0.56
N LEU A 470 29.00 19.52 -1.36
CA LEU A 470 27.55 19.51 -1.53
C LEU A 470 26.82 19.19 -0.22
N LEU A 471 27.25 18.17 0.53
CA LEU A 471 26.65 17.84 1.83
C LEU A 471 26.74 19.01 2.81
N GLY A 472 27.90 19.69 2.87
CA GLY A 472 28.07 20.86 3.71
C GLY A 472 27.19 22.04 3.26
N HIS A 473 27.04 22.24 1.95
CA HIS A 473 26.15 23.25 1.39
C HIS A 473 24.69 23.02 1.80
N VAL A 474 24.15 21.81 1.59
CA VAL A 474 22.72 21.55 1.89
C VAL A 474 22.41 21.66 3.38
N ARG A 475 23.37 21.31 4.25
CA ARG A 475 23.25 21.56 5.70
C ARG A 475 23.20 23.06 6.00
N ALA A 476 24.10 23.84 5.42
CA ALA A 476 24.11 25.29 5.60
C ALA A 476 22.87 25.98 5.01
N TYR A 477 22.34 25.48 3.89
CA TYR A 477 21.08 25.99 3.31
C TYR A 477 19.89 25.66 4.22
N ARG A 478 19.79 24.42 4.72
CA ARG A 478 18.78 24.02 5.69
C ARG A 478 18.81 24.91 6.95
N ASP A 479 20.00 25.15 7.51
CA ASP A 479 20.15 26.00 8.69
C ASP A 479 19.76 27.45 8.39
N TRP A 480 20.09 27.95 7.19
CA TRP A 480 19.66 29.27 6.73
C TRP A 480 18.13 29.38 6.63
N LEU A 481 17.42 28.35 6.15
CA LEU A 481 15.95 28.34 6.13
C LEU A 481 15.35 28.47 7.54
N VAL A 482 15.96 27.81 8.53
CA VAL A 482 15.56 27.93 9.94
C VAL A 482 15.81 29.35 10.45
N ASP A 483 17.00 29.91 10.18
CA ASP A 483 17.35 31.28 10.59
C ASP A 483 16.41 32.32 9.96
N VAL A 484 16.03 32.15 8.69
CA VAL A 484 15.06 33.01 8.00
C VAL A 484 13.72 33.02 8.74
N GLN A 485 13.21 31.85 9.11
CA GLN A 485 11.93 31.73 9.83
C GLN A 485 12.01 32.31 11.25
N GLN A 486 13.15 32.20 11.93
CA GLN A 486 13.35 32.85 13.23
C GLN A 486 13.39 34.38 13.11
N ARG A 487 13.98 34.91 12.03
CA ARG A 487 14.01 36.35 11.76
C ARG A 487 12.65 36.89 11.30
N HIS A 488 11.89 36.07 10.56
CA HIS A 488 10.59 36.40 9.99
C HIS A 488 9.52 35.35 10.33
N PRO A 489 9.03 35.29 11.58
CA PRO A 489 8.13 34.22 12.04
C PRO A 489 6.74 34.21 11.38
N GLY A 490 6.37 35.25 10.64
CA GLY A 490 5.14 35.29 9.83
C GLY A 490 5.31 34.80 8.39
N LEU A 491 6.53 34.43 7.99
CA LEU A 491 6.90 34.05 6.64
C LEU A 491 6.74 32.54 6.43
N LEU A 492 5.83 32.15 5.54
CA LEU A 492 5.68 30.76 5.10
C LEU A 492 6.67 30.45 3.97
N LEU A 493 7.33 29.30 4.05
CA LEU A 493 8.29 28.83 3.04
C LEU A 493 7.76 27.58 2.34
N GLU A 494 7.55 27.66 1.03
CA GLU A 494 7.29 26.53 0.14
C GLU A 494 8.59 26.07 -0.50
N ASN A 495 8.89 24.78 -0.42
CA ASN A 495 9.97 24.14 -1.15
C ASN A 495 9.50 23.77 -2.57
N CYS A 496 10.32 24.12 -3.55
CA CYS A 496 10.13 23.78 -4.95
C CYS A 496 11.50 23.50 -5.56
N SER A 497 11.58 22.52 -6.45
CA SER A 497 12.77 22.27 -7.25
C SER A 497 12.32 21.65 -8.54
N SER A 498 11.91 22.51 -9.49
CA SER A 498 11.20 22.07 -10.71
C SER A 498 10.10 21.06 -10.36
N GLY A 499 9.16 21.47 -9.50
CA GLY A 499 8.29 20.54 -8.78
C GLY A 499 9.00 19.93 -7.56
N ALA A 500 9.16 18.61 -7.55
CA ALA A 500 9.60 17.82 -6.39
C ALA A 500 10.95 17.09 -6.59
N MET A 501 11.94 17.73 -7.24
CA MET A 501 13.28 17.14 -7.43
C MET A 501 14.18 17.18 -6.16
N ARG A 502 13.73 17.89 -5.10
CA ARG A 502 14.34 17.94 -3.75
C ARG A 502 13.31 17.79 -2.62
N ALA A 503 12.36 16.88 -2.79
CA ALA A 503 11.31 16.60 -1.80
C ALA A 503 11.79 15.58 -0.74
N ASP A 504 12.86 15.90 -0.03
CA ASP A 504 13.47 15.05 1.01
C ASP A 504 13.36 15.68 2.41
N TYR A 505 13.48 14.86 3.46
CA TYR A 505 13.37 15.32 4.84
C TYR A 505 14.58 16.12 5.37
N GLY A 506 15.61 16.34 4.55
CA GLY A 506 16.57 17.40 4.80
C GLY A 506 15.92 18.78 4.69
N LEU A 507 15.03 19.00 3.72
CA LEU A 507 14.29 20.26 3.53
C LEU A 507 12.87 20.22 4.10
N LEU A 508 12.12 19.15 3.88
CA LEU A 508 10.71 19.04 4.30
C LEU A 508 10.52 19.14 5.82
N ALA A 509 11.56 18.84 6.61
CA ALA A 509 11.54 19.02 8.06
C ALA A 509 11.56 20.51 8.48
N VAL A 510 11.94 21.43 7.59
CA VAL A 510 12.08 22.87 7.89
C VAL A 510 11.29 23.78 6.93
N THR A 511 10.55 23.23 5.97
CA THR A 511 9.67 23.98 5.07
C THR A 511 8.20 23.66 5.33
N HIS A 512 7.32 24.62 5.05
CA HIS A 512 5.91 24.55 5.37
C HIS A 512 5.13 23.73 4.33
N LEU A 513 5.50 23.88 3.05
CA LEU A 513 4.82 23.30 1.89
C LEU A 513 5.84 22.76 0.88
N GLN A 514 5.37 21.90 -0.03
CA GLN A 514 6.14 21.31 -1.13
C GLN A 514 5.31 21.33 -2.42
N SER A 515 5.78 21.98 -3.48
CA SER A 515 5.19 21.79 -4.82
C SER A 515 5.40 20.34 -5.27
N THR A 516 4.35 19.59 -5.59
CA THR A 516 4.49 18.14 -5.86
C THR A 516 4.97 17.83 -7.28
N THR A 517 4.72 18.72 -8.25
CA THR A 517 5.14 18.57 -9.66
C THR A 517 4.86 19.84 -10.46
N ASP A 518 5.52 19.96 -11.61
CA ASP A 518 5.20 20.95 -12.65
C ASP A 518 4.21 20.43 -13.73
N GLN A 519 3.60 19.26 -13.53
CA GLN A 519 2.69 18.63 -14.48
C GLN A 519 1.47 19.50 -14.82
N GLN A 520 1.44 19.98 -16.07
CA GLN A 520 0.39 20.86 -16.61
C GLN A 520 -0.79 20.12 -17.24
N ASP A 521 -0.65 18.84 -17.55
CA ASP A 521 -1.74 18.00 -18.04
C ASP A 521 -2.54 17.42 -16.88
N PHE A 522 -3.78 17.89 -16.71
CA PHE A 522 -4.63 17.50 -15.58
C PHE A 522 -4.91 15.99 -15.56
N LEU A 523 -4.87 15.31 -16.71
CA LEU A 523 -5.09 13.87 -16.79
C LEU A 523 -3.86 13.06 -16.33
N ARG A 524 -2.66 13.65 -16.39
CA ARG A 524 -1.40 12.98 -16.00
C ARG A 524 -0.97 13.25 -14.58
N TYR A 525 -1.60 14.23 -13.92
CA TYR A 525 -1.24 14.60 -12.56
C TYR A 525 -1.71 13.61 -11.47
N PRO A 526 -2.90 12.99 -11.52
CA PRO A 526 -3.40 12.16 -10.41
C PRO A 526 -2.45 11.06 -9.90
N PRO A 527 -1.71 10.31 -10.75
CA PRO A 527 -0.71 9.36 -10.25
C PRO A 527 0.31 9.99 -9.30
N VAL A 528 0.83 11.18 -9.63
CA VAL A 528 1.80 11.91 -8.80
C VAL A 528 1.16 12.35 -7.49
N ALA A 529 -0.02 12.98 -7.57
CA ALA A 529 -0.73 13.51 -6.40
C ALA A 529 -1.15 12.39 -5.43
N ALA A 530 -1.63 11.27 -5.94
CA ALA A 530 -2.05 10.12 -5.15
C ALA A 530 -0.87 9.36 -4.52
N SER A 531 0.31 9.37 -5.15
CA SER A 531 1.51 8.73 -4.60
C SER A 531 2.34 9.63 -3.68
N ALA A 532 2.23 10.96 -3.79
CA ALA A 532 3.00 11.90 -2.99
C ALA A 532 2.93 11.66 -1.46
N PRO A 533 1.77 11.29 -0.85
CA PRO A 533 1.68 10.97 0.57
C PRO A 533 2.59 9.84 1.06
N ALA A 534 3.11 8.98 0.16
CA ALA A 534 4.08 7.94 0.53
C ALA A 534 5.43 8.53 0.97
N SER A 535 5.80 9.71 0.47
CA SER A 535 7.09 10.38 0.70
C SER A 535 6.99 11.77 1.32
N ILE A 536 5.83 12.42 1.26
CA ILE A 536 5.57 13.79 1.73
C ILE A 536 4.35 13.76 2.66
N LEU A 537 4.29 14.61 3.70
CA LEU A 537 3.08 14.70 4.53
C LEU A 537 1.87 15.16 3.69
N PRO A 538 0.66 14.57 3.86
CA PRO A 538 -0.54 14.98 3.13
C PRO A 538 -0.80 16.49 3.17
N GLU A 539 -0.59 17.12 4.33
CA GLU A 539 -0.75 18.55 4.54
C GLU A 539 0.34 19.42 3.87
N GLN A 540 1.51 18.86 3.53
CA GLN A 540 2.60 19.56 2.82
C GLN A 540 2.46 19.48 1.29
N CYS A 541 1.72 18.51 0.75
CA CYS A 541 1.59 18.27 -0.69
C CYS A 541 0.86 19.41 -1.42
N GLY A 542 1.57 20.43 -1.91
CA GLY A 542 1.08 21.48 -2.80
C GLY A 542 0.64 20.91 -4.14
N ASN A 543 -0.67 20.66 -4.29
CA ASN A 543 -1.24 20.07 -5.48
C ASN A 543 -1.99 21.11 -6.31
N TRP A 544 -1.59 21.26 -7.58
CA TRP A 544 -2.20 22.24 -8.49
C TRP A 544 -3.57 21.79 -9.00
N ALA A 545 -4.48 22.75 -9.03
CA ALA A 545 -5.75 22.71 -9.73
C ALA A 545 -5.79 23.92 -10.68
N TYR A 546 -5.89 23.66 -11.98
CA TYR A 546 -5.85 24.68 -13.03
C TYR A 546 -7.10 24.61 -13.91
N PRO A 547 -8.29 24.90 -13.35
CA PRO A 547 -9.53 24.91 -14.11
C PRO A 547 -9.46 25.95 -15.24
N ALA A 548 -9.95 25.56 -16.43
CA ALA A 548 -9.91 26.39 -17.63
C ALA A 548 -11.31 26.52 -18.27
N ALA A 549 -11.53 27.60 -19.04
CA ALA A 549 -12.85 27.95 -19.57
C ALA A 549 -13.38 26.96 -20.62
N ASP A 550 -12.48 26.23 -21.28
CA ASP A 550 -12.75 25.21 -22.29
C ASP A 550 -13.02 23.83 -21.69
N MET A 551 -12.70 23.59 -20.41
CA MET A 551 -13.04 22.37 -19.70
C MET A 551 -14.57 22.21 -19.54
N THR A 552 -15.01 20.97 -19.50
CA THR A 552 -16.32 20.57 -18.97
C THR A 552 -16.36 20.75 -17.45
N ASP A 553 -17.56 20.66 -16.87
CA ASP A 553 -17.71 20.74 -15.41
C ASP A 553 -17.11 19.49 -14.72
N ALA A 554 -17.15 18.31 -15.38
CA ALA A 554 -16.50 17.09 -14.92
C ALA A 554 -14.96 17.20 -14.93
N GLU A 555 -14.36 17.71 -16.01
CA GLU A 555 -12.91 17.98 -16.08
C GLU A 555 -12.48 19.07 -15.08
N THR A 556 -13.34 20.06 -14.84
CA THR A 556 -13.13 21.08 -13.80
C THR A 556 -13.12 20.44 -12.41
N ALA A 557 -14.07 19.54 -12.12
CA ALA A 557 -14.08 18.78 -10.88
C ALA A 557 -12.83 17.88 -10.77
N PHE A 558 -12.44 17.23 -11.86
CA PHE A 558 -11.26 16.36 -11.93
C PHE A 558 -9.98 17.08 -11.45
N THR A 559 -9.68 18.25 -12.01
CA THR A 559 -8.50 19.02 -11.59
C THR A 559 -8.62 19.54 -10.16
N LEU A 560 -9.83 19.89 -9.70
CA LEU A 560 -10.06 20.32 -8.32
C LEU A 560 -9.88 19.17 -7.31
N VAL A 561 -10.29 17.94 -7.64
CA VAL A 561 -10.02 16.75 -6.80
C VAL A 561 -8.52 16.51 -6.66
N THR A 562 -7.74 16.70 -7.73
CA THR A 562 -6.28 16.67 -7.65
C THR A 562 -5.73 17.68 -6.64
N GLY A 563 -6.18 18.94 -6.70
CA GLY A 563 -5.79 19.94 -5.70
C GLY A 563 -6.26 19.61 -4.27
N LEU A 564 -7.47 19.06 -4.11
CA LEU A 564 -8.06 18.70 -2.82
C LEU A 564 -7.35 17.54 -2.10
N SER A 565 -6.68 16.66 -2.84
CA SER A 565 -5.96 15.49 -2.30
C SER A 565 -4.73 15.84 -1.43
N GLY A 566 -4.33 17.11 -1.44
CA GLY A 566 -3.29 17.67 -0.58
C GLY A 566 -3.63 19.12 -0.23
N ARG A 567 -2.65 20.02 -0.28
CA ARG A 567 -2.81 21.46 -0.20
C ARG A 567 -3.27 22.04 -1.53
N LEU A 568 -4.46 22.64 -1.55
CA LEU A 568 -5.07 23.18 -2.77
C LEU A 568 -4.31 24.40 -3.30
N TYR A 569 -3.66 24.25 -4.46
CA TYR A 569 -3.07 25.34 -5.24
C TYR A 569 -3.95 25.65 -6.43
N LEU A 570 -4.60 26.81 -6.42
CA LEU A 570 -5.36 27.30 -7.56
C LEU A 570 -4.43 28.00 -8.56
N SER A 571 -4.72 27.80 -9.83
CA SER A 571 -4.12 28.53 -10.94
C SER A 571 -5.16 28.67 -12.06
N GLY A 572 -4.76 29.24 -13.20
CA GLY A 572 -5.58 29.49 -14.37
C GLY A 572 -6.29 30.83 -14.31
N PHE A 573 -6.99 31.16 -15.40
CA PHE A 573 -7.75 32.40 -15.53
C PHE A 573 -9.15 32.27 -14.91
N LEU A 574 -9.21 32.18 -13.57
CA LEU A 574 -10.47 31.92 -12.83
C LEU A 574 -11.62 32.89 -13.17
N GLY A 575 -11.30 34.15 -13.49
CA GLY A 575 -12.29 35.16 -13.89
C GLY A 575 -12.95 34.90 -15.26
N GLN A 576 -12.40 34.00 -16.07
CA GLN A 576 -12.93 33.61 -17.39
C GLN A 576 -13.81 32.35 -17.34
N LEU A 577 -13.83 31.64 -16.20
CA LEU A 577 -14.60 30.41 -16.02
C LEU A 577 -16.11 30.68 -16.11
N ARG A 578 -16.89 29.69 -16.55
CA ARG A 578 -18.36 29.76 -16.56
C ARG A 578 -18.93 29.77 -15.14
N PRO A 579 -20.18 30.21 -14.92
CA PRO A 579 -20.78 30.24 -13.59
C PRO A 579 -20.75 28.89 -12.84
N SER A 580 -21.00 27.77 -13.53
CA SER A 580 -20.95 26.43 -12.92
C SER A 580 -19.54 26.04 -12.48
N GLN A 581 -18.53 26.28 -13.31
CA GLN A 581 -17.13 26.06 -12.97
C GLN A 581 -16.66 26.92 -11.80
N ARG A 582 -17.04 28.21 -11.75
CA ARG A 582 -16.74 29.07 -10.60
C ARG A 582 -17.40 28.58 -9.32
N ALA A 583 -18.60 28.01 -9.40
CA ALA A 583 -19.26 27.39 -8.25
C ALA A 583 -18.46 26.19 -7.74
N LEU A 584 -17.97 25.32 -8.63
CA LEU A 584 -17.09 24.20 -8.26
C LEU A 584 -15.79 24.67 -7.60
N VAL A 585 -15.14 25.71 -8.13
CA VAL A 585 -13.93 26.29 -7.52
C VAL A 585 -14.22 26.84 -6.12
N SER A 586 -15.31 27.57 -5.95
CA SER A 586 -15.74 28.09 -4.65
C SER A 586 -16.05 26.96 -3.67
N GLU A 587 -16.73 25.91 -4.12
CA GLU A 587 -17.06 24.75 -3.31
C GLU A 587 -15.81 23.99 -2.87
N ALA A 588 -14.90 23.69 -3.79
CA ALA A 588 -13.62 23.05 -3.49
C ALA A 588 -12.79 23.89 -2.50
N THR A 589 -12.76 25.21 -2.67
CA THR A 589 -12.04 26.10 -1.76
C THR A 589 -12.63 26.10 -0.35
N VAL A 590 -13.96 26.11 -0.23
CA VAL A 590 -14.65 25.99 1.07
C VAL A 590 -14.39 24.62 1.69
N LEU A 591 -14.50 23.55 0.91
CA LEU A 591 -14.23 22.18 1.38
C LEU A 591 -12.78 22.03 1.86
N HIS A 592 -11.80 22.51 1.09
CA HIS A 592 -10.39 22.41 1.47
C HIS A 592 -10.11 23.11 2.82
N LYS A 593 -10.76 24.24 3.09
CA LYS A 593 -10.63 24.95 4.37
C LYS A 593 -11.16 24.13 5.56
N VAL A 594 -12.09 23.21 5.33
CA VAL A 594 -12.55 22.23 6.31
C VAL A 594 -11.55 21.07 6.40
N LEU A 595 -11.23 20.46 5.25
CA LEU A 595 -10.37 19.26 5.18
C LEU A 595 -8.94 19.49 5.66
N ARG A 596 -8.37 20.70 5.56
CA ARG A 596 -6.96 20.95 5.92
C ARG A 596 -6.59 20.56 7.34
N THR A 597 -7.56 20.61 8.27
CA THR A 597 -7.34 20.16 9.65
C THR A 597 -7.27 18.63 9.71
N GLU A 598 -8.16 17.94 8.98
CA GLU A 598 -8.15 16.48 8.88
C GLU A 598 -6.86 15.97 8.22
N LEU A 599 -6.42 16.61 7.13
CA LEU A 599 -5.15 16.31 6.46
C LEU A 599 -3.95 16.33 7.41
N SER A 600 -3.90 17.28 8.36
CA SER A 600 -2.81 17.41 9.34
C SER A 600 -2.75 16.27 10.37
N SER A 601 -3.78 15.43 10.41
CA SER A 601 -3.88 14.28 11.32
C SER A 601 -4.00 12.94 10.59
N SER A 602 -4.08 12.96 9.25
CA SER A 602 -4.38 11.77 8.48
C SER A 602 -3.17 10.89 8.21
N THR A 603 -3.40 9.63 7.83
CA THR A 603 -2.38 8.71 7.32
C THR A 603 -2.84 8.08 6.01
N PRO A 604 -1.97 7.96 4.99
CA PRO A 604 -2.37 7.47 3.67
C PRO A 604 -2.52 5.96 3.61
N PHE A 605 -3.38 5.50 2.69
CA PHE A 605 -3.49 4.12 2.24
C PHE A 605 -3.93 4.08 0.77
N TRP A 606 -3.66 2.97 0.07
CA TRP A 606 -3.94 2.85 -1.37
C TRP A 606 -4.78 1.60 -1.65
N PRO A 607 -6.12 1.70 -1.61
CA PRO A 607 -6.97 0.51 -1.72
C PRO A 607 -6.86 -0.18 -3.08
N LEU A 608 -6.54 0.56 -4.16
CA LEU A 608 -6.25 -0.03 -5.48
C LEU A 608 -4.76 -0.34 -5.69
N GLY A 609 -3.93 -0.17 -4.65
CA GLY A 609 -2.48 -0.13 -4.74
C GLY A 609 -1.94 1.25 -5.12
N LEU A 610 -0.64 1.45 -4.94
CA LEU A 610 0.05 2.65 -5.44
C LEU A 610 -0.14 2.73 -6.97
N PRO A 611 -0.57 3.88 -7.50
CA PRO A 611 -0.99 3.98 -8.89
C PRO A 611 0.15 3.77 -9.87
N GLY A 612 -0.12 2.96 -10.89
CA GLY A 612 0.61 2.98 -12.15
C GLY A 612 0.37 4.30 -12.91
N TRP A 613 1.33 4.67 -13.75
CA TRP A 613 1.27 5.92 -14.52
C TRP A 613 0.05 5.99 -15.44
N ASP A 614 -0.32 4.86 -16.04
CA ASP A 614 -1.38 4.73 -17.04
C ASP A 614 -2.67 4.11 -16.47
N ASP A 615 -2.78 3.94 -15.14
CA ASP A 615 -3.98 3.37 -14.52
C ASP A 615 -5.21 4.23 -14.80
N GLU A 616 -6.28 3.62 -15.33
CA GLU A 616 -7.49 4.37 -15.66
C GLU A 616 -8.18 4.89 -14.40
N VAL A 617 -8.18 4.09 -13.33
CA VAL A 617 -8.81 4.45 -12.05
C VAL A 617 -7.75 4.51 -10.96
N ILE A 618 -7.71 5.64 -10.28
CA ILE A 618 -6.73 5.92 -9.23
C ILE A 618 -7.49 6.26 -7.96
N CYS A 619 -7.06 5.69 -6.83
CA CYS A 619 -7.67 5.95 -5.53
C CYS A 619 -6.60 6.20 -4.48
N LEU A 620 -6.61 7.40 -3.89
CA LEU A 620 -5.89 7.72 -2.66
C LEU A 620 -6.89 7.68 -1.51
N GLY A 621 -6.60 6.88 -0.50
CA GLY A 621 -7.29 6.90 0.79
C GLY A 621 -6.47 7.65 1.83
N LEU A 622 -7.13 8.44 2.69
CA LEU A 622 -6.54 9.03 3.88
C LEU A 622 -7.40 8.65 5.09
N HIS A 623 -6.83 7.86 6.00
CA HIS A 623 -7.43 7.59 7.31
C HIS A 623 -7.39 8.87 8.13
N THR A 624 -8.54 9.35 8.59
CA THR A 624 -8.65 10.45 9.57
C THR A 624 -9.13 9.89 10.91
N PRO A 625 -9.08 10.65 12.02
CA PRO A 625 -9.57 10.17 13.31
C PRO A 625 -11.05 9.74 13.34
N GLU A 626 -11.88 10.29 12.44
CA GLU A 626 -13.34 10.10 12.47
C GLU A 626 -13.90 9.38 11.23
N SER A 627 -13.16 9.36 10.11
CA SER A 627 -13.62 8.80 8.83
C SER A 627 -12.47 8.55 7.87
N ASP A 628 -12.71 7.85 6.77
CA ASP A 628 -11.78 7.79 5.65
C ASP A 628 -12.17 8.81 4.58
N LEU A 629 -11.19 9.55 4.07
CA LEU A 629 -11.34 10.35 2.86
C LEU A 629 -10.84 9.53 1.68
N LEU A 630 -11.65 9.38 0.63
CA LEU A 630 -11.22 8.78 -0.64
C LEU A 630 -11.22 9.84 -1.74
N PHE A 631 -10.10 9.96 -2.43
CA PHE A 631 -9.96 10.74 -3.65
C PHE A 631 -9.88 9.76 -4.81
N VAL A 632 -10.90 9.75 -5.66
CA VAL A 632 -11.04 8.78 -6.75
C VAL A 632 -11.08 9.52 -8.07
N TRP A 633 -10.18 9.16 -8.98
CA TRP A 633 -10.13 9.67 -10.35
C TRP A 633 -10.42 8.53 -11.31
N ASP A 634 -11.31 8.75 -12.27
CA ASP A 634 -11.49 7.88 -13.44
C ASP A 634 -11.13 8.65 -14.71
N ARG A 635 -10.19 8.12 -15.48
CA ARG A 635 -9.72 8.66 -16.77
C ARG A 635 -10.27 7.86 -17.95
N GLY A 636 -11.07 6.83 -17.69
CA GLY A 636 -11.64 5.94 -18.67
C GLY A 636 -12.61 6.64 -19.62
N LEU A 637 -12.64 6.18 -20.88
CA LEU A 637 -13.59 6.70 -21.87
C LEU A 637 -15.00 6.15 -21.70
N ASP A 638 -15.12 4.98 -21.08
CA ASP A 638 -16.37 4.24 -20.88
C ASP A 638 -16.74 4.17 -19.39
N SER A 639 -18.04 4.21 -19.10
CA SER A 639 -18.58 3.95 -17.77
C SER A 639 -18.23 2.54 -17.30
N ARG A 640 -17.92 2.38 -16.02
CA ARG A 640 -17.48 1.11 -15.45
C ARG A 640 -17.89 0.97 -13.99
N GLU A 641 -17.84 -0.27 -13.50
CA GLU A 641 -17.92 -0.57 -12.07
C GLU A 641 -16.51 -0.84 -11.54
N VAL A 642 -16.15 -0.18 -10.44
CA VAL A 642 -14.84 -0.30 -9.79
C VAL A 642 -15.05 -0.70 -8.34
N LEU A 643 -14.50 -1.85 -7.95
CA LEU A 643 -14.45 -2.24 -6.55
C LEU A 643 -13.22 -1.60 -5.90
N ILE A 644 -13.44 -0.75 -4.90
CA ILE A 644 -12.41 -0.22 -4.00
C ILE A 644 -12.29 -1.18 -2.80
N PRO A 645 -11.33 -2.12 -2.80
CA PRO A 645 -11.31 -3.21 -1.83
C PRO A 645 -10.95 -2.70 -0.43
N GLY A 646 -11.46 -3.39 0.60
CA GLY A 646 -11.16 -3.10 2.01
C GLY A 646 -11.84 -1.84 2.56
N VAL A 647 -12.41 -0.98 1.72
CA VAL A 647 -13.14 0.21 2.17
C VAL A 647 -14.61 -0.12 2.39
N ILE A 648 -15.06 -0.08 3.65
CA ILE A 648 -16.41 -0.46 4.05
C ILE A 648 -16.93 0.58 5.04
N GLY A 649 -18.05 1.23 4.75
CA GLY A 649 -18.65 2.22 5.64
C GLY A 649 -19.74 3.03 4.96
N GLU A 650 -20.52 3.79 5.73
CA GLU A 650 -21.49 4.70 5.13
C GLU A 650 -20.74 5.71 4.28
N THR A 651 -21.06 5.76 2.98
CA THR A 651 -20.31 6.53 2.00
C THR A 651 -21.13 7.71 1.54
N SER A 652 -20.54 8.91 1.59
CA SER A 652 -21.12 10.13 1.07
C SER A 652 -20.14 10.84 0.13
N VAL A 653 -20.68 11.50 -0.90
CA VAL A 653 -19.88 12.34 -1.81
C VAL A 653 -19.67 13.71 -1.15
N LEU A 654 -18.42 14.09 -0.90
CA LEU A 654 -18.05 15.41 -0.42
C LEU A 654 -17.88 16.42 -1.56
N PHE A 655 -17.37 15.98 -2.71
CA PHE A 655 -17.13 16.85 -3.86
C PHE A 655 -17.18 16.11 -5.21
N PRO A 656 -17.84 16.68 -6.24
CA PRO A 656 -18.81 17.77 -6.13
C PRO A 656 -20.07 17.36 -5.36
N ALA A 657 -20.57 18.23 -4.50
CA ALA A 657 -21.76 17.98 -3.70
C ALA A 657 -23.01 17.92 -4.60
N GLY A 658 -23.85 16.89 -4.40
CA GLY A 658 -25.05 16.68 -5.20
C GLY A 658 -24.80 16.13 -6.61
N ALA A 659 -23.62 15.60 -6.88
CA ALA A 659 -23.36 14.83 -8.09
C ALA A 659 -23.96 13.43 -7.99
N ASP A 660 -25.05 13.18 -8.72
CA ASP A 660 -25.80 11.91 -8.68
C ASP A 660 -25.34 10.89 -9.75
N GLU A 661 -24.38 11.25 -10.61
CA GLU A 661 -23.97 10.42 -11.75
C GLU A 661 -23.11 9.21 -11.36
N TRP A 662 -22.41 9.28 -10.21
CA TRP A 662 -21.66 8.12 -9.69
C TRP A 662 -22.51 7.39 -8.67
N THR A 663 -22.51 6.06 -8.73
CA THR A 663 -23.15 5.22 -7.71
C THR A 663 -22.11 4.70 -6.73
N ALA A 664 -22.51 4.52 -5.47
CA ALA A 664 -21.66 3.97 -4.42
C ALA A 664 -22.45 2.92 -3.64
N MET A 665 -21.99 1.67 -3.64
CA MET A 665 -22.64 0.57 -2.96
C MET A 665 -21.64 -0.22 -2.12
N ASN A 666 -21.92 -0.33 -0.82
CA ASN A 666 -21.13 -1.17 0.07
C ASN A 666 -21.29 -2.64 -0.28
N THR A 667 -20.16 -3.34 -0.42
CA THR A 667 -20.09 -4.80 -0.57
C THR A 667 -19.30 -5.40 0.59
N ARG A 668 -19.30 -6.74 0.70
CA ARG A 668 -18.46 -7.45 1.69
C ARG A 668 -16.95 -7.33 1.44
N TYR A 669 -16.55 -6.94 0.23
CA TYR A 669 -15.15 -6.89 -0.18
C TYR A 669 -14.61 -5.46 -0.26
N GLY A 670 -15.49 -4.46 -0.17
CA GLY A 670 -15.14 -3.06 -0.37
C GLY A 670 -16.30 -2.23 -0.93
N LEU A 671 -16.00 -1.01 -1.35
CA LEU A 671 -16.95 -0.05 -1.90
C LEU A 671 -17.01 -0.22 -3.42
N LEU A 672 -18.16 -0.63 -3.96
CA LEU A 672 -18.39 -0.69 -5.41
C LEU A 672 -18.85 0.68 -5.91
N LEU A 673 -18.06 1.28 -6.79
CA LEU A 673 -18.35 2.55 -7.44
C LEU A 673 -18.79 2.32 -8.89
N GLY A 674 -19.90 2.91 -9.31
CA GLY A 674 -20.24 3.05 -10.73
C GLY A 674 -19.83 4.42 -11.22
N THR A 675 -18.92 4.49 -12.19
CA THR A 675 -18.42 5.76 -12.74
C THR A 675 -19.06 6.06 -14.09
N SER A 676 -19.02 7.34 -14.48
CA SER A 676 -19.52 7.81 -15.77
C SER A 676 -18.43 7.77 -16.85
N ALA A 677 -18.85 7.83 -18.11
CA ALA A 677 -17.95 7.86 -19.25
C ALA A 677 -17.20 9.21 -19.35
N GLY A 678 -15.88 9.15 -19.57
CA GLY A 678 -15.01 10.32 -19.67
C GLY A 678 -14.31 10.65 -18.35
N ALA A 679 -13.34 11.57 -18.42
CA ALA A 679 -12.54 11.95 -17.27
C ALA A 679 -13.41 12.63 -16.19
N ASP A 680 -13.49 12.01 -15.02
CA ASP A 680 -14.25 12.51 -13.88
C ASP A 680 -13.62 12.08 -12.55
N ALA A 681 -13.89 12.81 -11.48
CA ALA A 681 -13.31 12.50 -10.16
C ALA A 681 -14.23 12.91 -9.01
N ARG A 682 -14.10 12.22 -7.88
CA ARG A 682 -14.90 12.48 -6.69
C ARG A 682 -14.04 12.42 -5.42
N VAL A 683 -14.43 13.23 -4.44
CA VAL A 683 -14.01 13.05 -3.04
C VAL A 683 -15.17 12.40 -2.29
N PHE A 684 -14.91 11.27 -1.65
CA PHE A 684 -15.85 10.61 -0.76
C PHE A 684 -15.41 10.73 0.69
N ARG A 685 -16.39 10.80 1.59
CA ARG A 685 -16.21 10.44 2.99
C ARG A 685 -16.80 9.07 3.18
N VAL A 686 -16.03 8.19 3.78
CA VAL A 686 -16.51 6.90 4.25
C VAL A 686 -16.46 6.97 5.76
N ASP A 687 -17.64 7.06 6.39
CA ASP A 687 -17.76 7.02 7.83
C ASP A 687 -17.42 5.60 8.28
N THR A 688 -16.13 5.43 8.55
CA THR A 688 -15.62 4.31 9.33
C THR A 688 -16.20 4.51 10.73
N ASN A 689 -17.04 3.61 11.21
CA ASN A 689 -17.61 3.69 12.56
C ASN A 689 -16.55 4.19 13.60
N PRO A 690 -16.93 5.11 14.51
CA PRO A 690 -16.03 6.03 15.21
C PRO A 690 -15.23 5.40 16.38
N ASP A 691 -14.45 4.36 16.11
CA ASP A 691 -13.72 3.67 17.18
C ASP A 691 -12.25 3.45 16.91
N GLY A 692 -11.78 3.02 15.72
CA GLY A 692 -10.37 2.66 15.51
C GLY A 692 -9.77 1.71 16.60
N ARG A 693 -10.63 1.12 17.41
CA ARG A 693 -10.43 0.22 18.54
C ARG A 693 -11.39 -0.93 18.30
N ARG A 694 -11.04 -2.13 18.77
CA ARG A 694 -11.95 -3.31 18.77
C ARG A 694 -13.38 -2.83 19.09
N ARG A 695 -14.30 -3.05 18.14
CA ARG A 695 -15.73 -2.71 18.23
C ARG A 695 -16.26 -3.11 19.62
N ASP A 696 -17.02 -2.24 20.27
CA ASP A 696 -17.70 -2.58 21.52
C ASP A 696 -18.97 -3.37 21.20
N TYR A 697 -18.88 -4.70 21.28
CA TYR A 697 -19.94 -5.64 20.90
C TYR A 697 -21.00 -5.84 22.01
N ARG A 698 -21.10 -4.89 22.95
CA ARG A 698 -21.97 -4.92 24.12
C ARG A 698 -23.36 -4.34 23.82
N ASP A 699 -24.41 -4.94 24.41
CA ASP A 699 -25.80 -4.51 24.29
C ASP A 699 -26.11 -3.19 25.05
N GLU A 700 -27.35 -2.72 25.03
CA GLU A 700 -27.79 -1.48 25.72
C GLU A 700 -27.51 -1.48 27.25
N LYS A 701 -27.18 -2.64 27.84
CA LYS A 701 -26.83 -2.80 29.25
C LYS A 701 -25.33 -2.96 29.46
N GLY A 702 -24.53 -2.99 28.41
CA GLY A 702 -23.09 -3.15 28.46
C GLY A 702 -22.62 -4.61 28.50
N ASP A 703 -23.43 -5.58 28.09
CA ASP A 703 -23.09 -7.01 28.10
C ASP A 703 -22.93 -7.59 26.69
N LEU A 704 -21.97 -8.51 26.48
CA LEU A 704 -21.86 -9.25 25.21
C LEU A 704 -23.00 -10.28 25.08
N MET A 705 -23.46 -10.56 23.86
CA MET A 705 -24.43 -11.63 23.62
C MET A 705 -23.86 -12.98 24.04
N LYS A 706 -24.64 -13.77 24.78
CA LYS A 706 -24.20 -15.11 25.19
C LYS A 706 -24.28 -16.08 24.02
N ALA A 707 -23.18 -16.76 23.71
CA ALA A 707 -23.17 -17.77 22.66
C ALA A 707 -22.65 -19.14 23.15
N MET A 708 -23.09 -20.19 22.45
CA MET A 708 -22.63 -21.56 22.65
C MET A 708 -22.11 -22.15 21.34
N MET A 709 -20.97 -22.82 21.40
CA MET A 709 -20.45 -23.58 20.26
C MET A 709 -20.97 -25.02 20.31
N VAL A 710 -21.83 -25.37 19.35
CA VAL A 710 -22.52 -26.66 19.27
C VAL A 710 -22.02 -27.43 18.06
N MET A 711 -20.91 -28.16 18.20
CA MET A 711 -20.27 -28.91 17.12
C MET A 711 -19.32 -29.98 17.70
N ALA A 712 -18.78 -30.85 16.85
CA ALA A 712 -17.73 -31.78 17.24
C ALA A 712 -16.41 -31.02 17.54
N PRO A 713 -15.65 -31.40 18.59
CA PRO A 713 -14.42 -30.69 18.98
C PRO A 713 -13.35 -30.58 17.89
N ASP A 714 -13.19 -31.64 17.10
CA ASP A 714 -12.25 -31.70 15.98
C ASP A 714 -12.60 -30.75 14.83
N ALA A 715 -13.88 -30.41 14.66
CA ALA A 715 -14.31 -29.50 13.61
C ALA A 715 -13.93 -28.03 13.88
N ARG A 716 -13.80 -27.62 15.16
CA ARG A 716 -13.44 -26.25 15.54
C ARG A 716 -12.05 -25.86 15.02
N ASP A 717 -11.05 -26.70 15.24
CA ASP A 717 -9.66 -26.43 14.86
C ASP A 717 -9.40 -26.50 13.36
N LEU A 718 -10.26 -27.24 12.63
CA LEU A 718 -10.18 -27.32 11.17
C LEU A 718 -10.72 -26.05 10.49
N VAL A 719 -11.71 -25.41 11.11
CA VAL A 719 -12.53 -24.35 10.49
C VAL A 719 -12.15 -22.97 10.98
N PHE A 720 -11.91 -22.80 12.28
CA PHE A 720 -11.61 -21.49 12.86
C PHE A 720 -10.11 -21.35 13.13
N THR A 721 -9.55 -20.24 12.68
CA THR A 721 -8.19 -19.82 13.06
C THR A 721 -8.20 -19.17 14.45
N GLU A 722 -7.04 -19.06 15.09
CA GLU A 722 -6.95 -18.34 16.37
C GLU A 722 -7.37 -16.86 16.24
N ASP A 723 -7.21 -16.26 15.06
CA ASP A 723 -7.73 -14.92 14.78
C ASP A 723 -9.26 -14.88 14.76
N ASP A 724 -9.91 -15.86 14.12
CA ASP A 724 -11.37 -15.98 14.14
C ASP A 724 -11.88 -16.19 15.56
N LEU A 725 -11.22 -17.06 16.34
CA LEU A 725 -11.59 -17.36 17.72
C LEU A 725 -11.35 -16.16 18.64
N ALA A 726 -10.28 -15.40 18.41
CA ALA A 726 -10.03 -14.14 19.10
C ALA A 726 -11.09 -13.08 18.76
N LYS A 727 -11.57 -13.03 17.51
CA LYS A 727 -12.69 -12.17 17.11
C LYS A 727 -13.99 -12.59 17.78
N LEU A 728 -14.34 -13.89 17.76
CA LEU A 728 -15.52 -14.43 18.43
C LEU A 728 -15.52 -14.10 19.93
N ARG A 729 -14.40 -14.28 20.62
CA ARG A 729 -14.22 -13.89 22.04
C ARG A 729 -14.33 -12.39 22.28
N GLY A 730 -14.04 -11.57 21.26
CA GLY A 730 -14.27 -10.13 21.30
C GLY A 730 -15.75 -9.79 21.16
N MET A 731 -16.47 -10.52 20.30
CA MET A 731 -17.87 -10.25 19.90
C MET A 731 -18.93 -10.82 20.82
N LEU A 732 -18.63 -11.94 21.49
CA LEU A 732 -19.61 -12.75 22.20
C LEU A 732 -19.09 -13.12 23.59
N ASP A 733 -20.00 -13.29 24.55
CA ASP A 733 -19.72 -14.05 25.77
C ASP A 733 -19.75 -15.55 25.43
N VAL A 734 -18.61 -16.06 24.96
CA VAL A 734 -18.45 -17.44 24.47
C VAL A 734 -17.16 -18.07 24.98
N ASP A 735 -17.23 -19.35 25.36
CA ASP A 735 -16.05 -20.18 25.62
C ASP A 735 -15.72 -20.96 24.33
N THR A 736 -14.72 -20.48 23.60
CA THR A 736 -14.31 -21.05 22.30
C THR A 736 -13.56 -22.38 22.40
N ASP A 737 -13.27 -22.84 23.61
CA ASP A 737 -12.57 -24.10 23.86
C ASP A 737 -13.54 -25.18 24.37
N ARG A 738 -14.79 -24.81 24.69
CA ARG A 738 -15.86 -25.73 25.11
C ARG A 738 -16.87 -25.96 23.98
N MET A 739 -16.73 -27.07 23.28
CA MET A 739 -17.74 -27.55 22.33
C MET A 739 -18.74 -28.49 23.00
N ILE A 740 -20.03 -28.34 22.69
CA ILE A 740 -21.07 -29.28 23.11
C ILE A 740 -21.69 -30.01 21.91
N THR A 741 -21.99 -31.29 22.08
CA THR A 741 -22.67 -32.12 21.05
C THR A 741 -24.09 -32.52 21.47
N SER A 742 -24.55 -32.01 22.62
CA SER A 742 -25.93 -32.12 23.10
C SER A 742 -26.28 -30.88 23.92
N LEU A 743 -27.46 -30.33 23.69
CA LEU A 743 -27.97 -29.20 24.46
C LEU A 743 -28.26 -29.57 25.93
N ASP A 744 -28.37 -30.87 26.25
CA ASP A 744 -28.47 -31.38 27.62
C ASP A 744 -27.24 -31.12 28.49
N ALA A 745 -26.11 -30.79 27.87
CA ALA A 745 -24.90 -30.37 28.56
C ALA A 745 -24.97 -28.92 29.10
N LEU A 746 -26.02 -28.16 28.76
CA LEU A 746 -26.21 -26.79 29.24
C LEU A 746 -27.01 -26.78 30.56
N SER A 747 -26.52 -26.01 31.53
CA SER A 747 -27.25 -25.70 32.76
C SER A 747 -28.46 -24.80 32.49
N ASP A 748 -29.43 -24.76 33.42
CA ASP A 748 -30.63 -23.92 33.28
C ASP A 748 -30.29 -22.43 33.10
N ALA A 749 -29.23 -21.95 33.74
CA ALA A 749 -28.76 -20.56 33.60
C ALA A 749 -28.15 -20.29 32.21
N GLU A 750 -27.39 -21.23 31.66
CA GLU A 750 -26.84 -21.13 30.30
C GLU A 750 -27.96 -21.17 29.27
N ARG A 751 -28.93 -22.08 29.44
CA ARG A 751 -30.10 -22.18 28.57
C ARG A 751 -30.93 -20.89 28.56
N ALA A 752 -31.18 -20.32 29.72
CA ALA A 752 -31.95 -19.08 29.85
C ALA A 752 -31.25 -17.87 29.22
N ARG A 753 -29.91 -17.85 29.16
CA ARG A 753 -29.14 -16.70 28.66
C ARG A 753 -28.65 -16.84 27.23
N THR A 754 -28.58 -18.05 26.66
CA THR A 754 -28.00 -18.27 25.32
C THR A 754 -28.83 -17.55 24.25
N GLU A 755 -28.20 -16.62 23.55
CA GLU A 755 -28.80 -15.82 22.47
C GLU A 755 -28.35 -16.27 21.09
N VAL A 756 -27.17 -16.91 20.98
CA VAL A 756 -26.58 -17.34 19.71
C VAL A 756 -26.07 -18.78 19.80
N LEU A 757 -26.40 -19.60 18.82
CA LEU A 757 -25.73 -20.90 18.60
C LEU A 757 -24.77 -20.80 17.41
N VAL A 758 -23.50 -21.10 17.66
CA VAL A 758 -22.49 -21.29 16.60
C VAL A 758 -22.40 -22.79 16.33
N THR A 759 -22.89 -23.22 15.18
CA THR A 759 -23.14 -24.64 14.88
C THR A 759 -22.28 -25.14 13.72
N GLY A 760 -22.11 -26.46 13.61
CA GLY A 760 -21.16 -27.09 12.68
C GLY A 760 -21.42 -28.57 12.44
N TRP A 761 -20.42 -29.28 11.93
CA TRP A 761 -20.47 -30.74 11.92
C TRP A 761 -20.50 -31.30 13.34
N GLY A 762 -21.34 -32.31 13.57
CA GLY A 762 -21.56 -32.90 14.90
C GLY A 762 -22.58 -32.17 15.77
N THR A 763 -23.27 -31.15 15.25
CA THR A 763 -24.46 -30.58 15.91
C THR A 763 -25.58 -31.64 15.97
N PRO A 764 -26.26 -31.81 17.12
CA PRO A 764 -27.42 -32.69 17.23
C PRO A 764 -28.63 -32.11 16.50
N ASP A 765 -29.67 -32.91 16.28
CA ASP A 765 -30.95 -32.38 15.79
C ASP A 765 -31.54 -31.40 16.83
N ILE A 766 -31.96 -30.23 16.36
CA ILE A 766 -32.54 -29.15 17.18
C ILE A 766 -34.00 -28.99 16.75
N GLY A 767 -34.90 -29.60 17.53
CA GLY A 767 -36.33 -29.59 17.31
C GLY A 767 -37.08 -28.59 18.20
N PRO A 768 -38.43 -28.61 18.15
CA PRO A 768 -39.26 -27.70 18.93
C PRO A 768 -38.97 -27.72 20.44
N ALA A 769 -38.69 -28.90 21.01
CA ALA A 769 -38.41 -29.04 22.45
C ALA A 769 -37.07 -28.38 22.84
N GLU A 770 -36.05 -28.53 21.99
CA GLU A 770 -34.74 -27.92 22.17
C GLU A 770 -34.79 -26.39 22.03
N LEU A 771 -35.57 -25.89 21.06
CA LEU A 771 -35.79 -24.46 20.86
C LEU A 771 -36.57 -23.84 22.04
N ASP A 772 -37.61 -24.53 22.55
CA ASP A 772 -38.38 -24.08 23.71
C ASP A 772 -37.52 -24.01 24.99
N ALA A 773 -36.47 -24.83 25.07
CA ALA A 773 -35.51 -24.80 26.17
C ALA A 773 -34.50 -23.65 26.10
N LEU A 774 -34.45 -22.87 25.00
CA LEU A 774 -33.55 -21.74 24.80
C LEU A 774 -34.36 -20.45 24.57
N PRO A 775 -35.04 -19.92 25.63
CA PRO A 775 -36.04 -18.85 25.48
C PRO A 775 -35.47 -17.49 25.02
N SER A 776 -34.15 -17.30 25.12
CA SER A 776 -33.45 -16.08 24.70
C SER A 776 -32.79 -16.23 23.33
N LEU A 777 -32.93 -17.38 22.65
CA LEU A 777 -32.27 -17.65 21.38
C LEU A 777 -32.78 -16.69 20.31
N ARG A 778 -31.85 -16.03 19.62
CA ARG A 778 -32.13 -15.04 18.58
C ARG A 778 -31.53 -15.44 17.25
N ALA A 779 -30.43 -16.20 17.26
CA ALA A 779 -29.76 -16.60 16.03
C ALA A 779 -29.08 -17.97 16.09
N VAL A 780 -29.06 -18.66 14.94
CA VAL A 780 -28.24 -19.84 14.68
C VAL A 780 -27.32 -19.52 13.50
N VAL A 781 -26.01 -19.49 13.74
CA VAL A 781 -24.99 -19.28 12.70
C VAL A 781 -24.28 -20.60 12.46
N HIS A 782 -24.48 -21.18 11.27
CA HIS A 782 -23.92 -22.47 10.90
C HIS A 782 -22.75 -22.31 9.92
N TRP A 783 -21.53 -22.72 10.30
CA TRP A 783 -20.38 -22.61 9.40
C TRP A 783 -20.41 -23.67 8.27
N GLY A 784 -21.25 -24.71 8.36
CA GLY A 784 -21.40 -25.69 7.29
C GLY A 784 -22.35 -25.23 6.18
N GLY A 785 -22.44 -26.04 5.12
CA GLY A 785 -23.28 -25.71 3.95
C GLY A 785 -24.78 -26.02 4.11
N GLY A 786 -25.17 -26.94 5.00
CA GLY A 786 -26.55 -27.41 5.12
C GLY A 786 -27.04 -27.43 6.57
N VAL A 787 -28.26 -26.95 6.80
CA VAL A 787 -28.86 -26.79 8.14
C VAL A 787 -29.90 -27.86 8.47
N GLY A 788 -29.80 -29.05 7.87
CA GLY A 788 -30.82 -30.11 8.00
C GLY A 788 -31.03 -30.69 9.40
N PHE A 789 -30.16 -30.33 10.36
CA PHE A 789 -30.33 -30.65 11.78
C PHE A 789 -31.34 -29.70 12.48
N LEU A 790 -31.70 -28.58 11.86
CA LEU A 790 -32.55 -27.55 12.46
C LEU A 790 -33.98 -27.65 11.94
N ASP A 791 -34.94 -27.74 12.85
CA ASP A 791 -36.36 -27.80 12.50
C ASP A 791 -36.90 -26.44 12.00
N ALA A 792 -37.82 -26.49 11.03
CA ALA A 792 -38.39 -25.30 10.38
C ALA A 792 -39.13 -24.36 11.36
N SER A 793 -39.57 -24.86 12.52
CA SER A 793 -40.26 -24.05 13.53
C SER A 793 -39.37 -22.98 14.19
N VAL A 794 -38.08 -22.91 13.85
CA VAL A 794 -37.18 -21.80 14.16
C VAL A 794 -37.64 -20.48 13.52
N ALA A 795 -38.23 -20.54 12.31
CA ALA A 795 -38.77 -19.37 11.61
C ALA A 795 -39.97 -18.78 12.34
N ASP A 796 -40.88 -19.63 12.82
CA ASP A 796 -42.08 -19.22 13.58
C ASP A 796 -41.72 -18.53 14.92
N ARG A 797 -40.51 -18.77 15.44
CA ARG A 797 -39.99 -18.19 16.68
C ARG A 797 -39.19 -16.90 16.45
N GLY A 798 -39.07 -16.44 15.21
CA GLY A 798 -38.32 -15.22 14.87
C GLY A 798 -36.80 -15.36 15.07
N ILE A 799 -36.29 -16.59 15.11
CA ILE A 799 -34.86 -16.87 15.24
C ILE A 799 -34.23 -16.78 13.86
N ALA A 800 -33.23 -15.91 13.70
CA ALA A 800 -32.53 -15.73 12.45
C ALA A 800 -31.55 -16.91 12.22
N VAL A 801 -31.46 -17.40 10.98
CA VAL A 801 -30.55 -18.50 10.64
C VAL A 801 -29.63 -18.06 9.51
N SER A 802 -28.34 -18.34 9.66
CA SER A 802 -27.34 -18.11 8.61
C SER A 802 -26.52 -19.37 8.37
N SER A 803 -26.05 -19.55 7.13
CA SER A 803 -25.07 -20.60 6.83
C SER A 803 -24.00 -20.20 5.82
N ALA A 804 -22.83 -20.84 5.90
CA ALA A 804 -21.75 -20.65 4.93
C ALA A 804 -21.99 -21.38 3.59
N ARG A 805 -23.26 -21.67 3.22
CA ARG A 805 -23.64 -22.35 1.97
C ARG A 805 -23.04 -21.69 0.74
N ALA A 806 -23.10 -20.36 0.66
CA ALA A 806 -22.57 -19.62 -0.48
C ALA A 806 -21.03 -19.73 -0.56
N ALA A 807 -20.34 -19.63 0.58
CA ALA A 807 -18.89 -19.78 0.64
C ALA A 807 -18.44 -21.20 0.25
N ASN A 808 -19.17 -22.22 0.73
CA ASN A 808 -18.90 -23.61 0.39
C ASN A 808 -19.29 -23.99 -1.04
N ALA A 809 -20.13 -23.20 -1.72
CA ALA A 809 -20.51 -23.47 -3.12
C ALA A 809 -19.34 -23.22 -4.10
N ILE A 810 -18.41 -22.33 -3.74
CA ILE A 810 -17.27 -21.94 -4.58
C ILE A 810 -16.32 -23.08 -4.89
N PRO A 811 -15.74 -23.80 -3.91
CA PRO A 811 -14.83 -24.91 -4.21
C PRO A 811 -15.58 -26.05 -4.93
N VAL A 812 -16.86 -26.26 -4.65
CA VAL A 812 -17.67 -27.28 -5.36
C VAL A 812 -17.82 -26.92 -6.83
N ALA A 813 -18.14 -25.67 -7.15
CA ALA A 813 -18.24 -25.21 -8.54
C ALA A 813 -16.89 -25.31 -9.27
N GLN A 814 -15.80 -24.89 -8.62
CA GLN A 814 -14.44 -25.00 -9.17
C GLN A 814 -14.03 -26.45 -9.43
N PHE A 815 -14.28 -27.34 -8.46
CA PHE A 815 -14.05 -28.78 -8.61
C PHE A 815 -14.90 -29.36 -9.74
N THR A 816 -16.19 -29.02 -9.80
CA THR A 816 -17.08 -29.47 -10.87
C THR A 816 -16.58 -29.04 -12.24
N VAL A 817 -16.21 -27.77 -12.44
CA VAL A 817 -15.70 -27.29 -13.72
C VAL A 817 -14.39 -28.00 -14.09
N ALA A 818 -13.47 -28.18 -13.14
CA ALA A 818 -12.27 -28.96 -13.37
C ALA A 818 -12.59 -30.40 -13.82
N MET A 819 -13.58 -31.04 -13.19
CA MET A 819 -14.05 -32.37 -13.58
C MET A 819 -14.70 -32.38 -14.96
N ILE A 820 -15.46 -31.34 -15.34
CA ILE A 820 -16.03 -31.19 -16.69
C ILE A 820 -14.90 -31.13 -17.73
N VAL A 821 -13.89 -30.29 -17.51
CA VAL A 821 -12.76 -30.13 -18.42
C VAL A 821 -11.99 -31.45 -18.56
N LEU A 822 -11.68 -32.12 -17.46
CA LEU A 822 -10.94 -33.39 -17.46
C LEU A 822 -11.76 -34.55 -18.03
N ALA A 823 -13.08 -34.57 -17.82
CA ALA A 823 -13.99 -35.53 -18.44
C ALA A 823 -14.06 -35.34 -19.96
N ALA A 824 -14.20 -34.09 -20.43
CA ALA A 824 -14.19 -33.74 -21.84
C ALA A 824 -12.85 -34.13 -22.51
N LYS A 825 -11.74 -34.05 -21.76
CA LYS A 825 -10.41 -34.51 -22.19
C LYS A 825 -10.17 -36.01 -22.03
N GLU A 826 -11.16 -36.76 -21.54
CA GLU A 826 -11.07 -38.19 -21.21
C GLU A 826 -9.86 -38.54 -20.32
N ALA A 827 -9.33 -37.56 -19.58
CA ALA A 827 -7.99 -37.61 -19.01
C ALA A 827 -7.82 -38.78 -18.03
N PHE A 828 -8.85 -39.02 -17.20
CA PHE A 828 -8.85 -40.12 -16.23
C PHE A 828 -8.81 -41.48 -16.91
N TRP A 829 -9.57 -41.65 -17.97
CA TRP A 829 -9.74 -42.93 -18.68
C TRP A 829 -8.51 -43.21 -19.54
N ALA A 830 -8.09 -42.21 -20.33
CA ALA A 830 -6.90 -42.28 -21.15
C ALA A 830 -5.64 -42.54 -20.32
N SER A 831 -5.49 -41.89 -19.14
CA SER A 831 -4.37 -42.15 -18.24
C SER A 831 -4.33 -43.58 -17.73
N ARG A 832 -5.49 -44.17 -17.38
CA ARG A 832 -5.56 -45.56 -16.92
C ARG A 832 -5.24 -46.54 -18.05
N THR A 833 -5.83 -46.33 -19.22
CA THR A 833 -5.56 -47.16 -20.41
C THR A 833 -4.09 -47.09 -20.80
N TYR A 834 -3.51 -45.88 -20.86
CA TYR A 834 -2.10 -45.71 -21.20
C TYR A 834 -1.17 -46.39 -20.17
N GLY A 835 -1.47 -46.23 -18.87
CA GLY A 835 -0.72 -46.89 -17.81
C GLY A 835 -0.83 -48.41 -17.82
N ALA A 836 -2.01 -48.95 -18.17
CA ALA A 836 -2.26 -50.39 -18.21
C ALA A 836 -1.68 -51.06 -19.47
N GLU A 837 -1.84 -50.44 -20.64
CA GLU A 837 -1.45 -51.03 -21.91
C GLU A 837 0.01 -50.76 -22.28
N GLN A 838 0.61 -49.68 -21.75
CA GLN A 838 2.03 -49.33 -21.92
C GLN A 838 2.51 -49.37 -23.38
N ARG A 839 1.61 -49.07 -24.32
CA ARG A 839 1.87 -49.05 -25.75
C ARG A 839 1.68 -47.65 -26.32
N PHE A 840 2.12 -47.48 -27.56
CA PHE A 840 1.75 -46.31 -28.34
C PHE A 840 0.22 -46.27 -28.53
N ILE A 841 -0.38 -45.13 -28.21
CA ILE A 841 -1.80 -44.83 -28.42
C ILE A 841 -1.88 -43.84 -29.59
N ASP A 842 -2.58 -44.22 -30.65
CA ASP A 842 -2.89 -43.29 -31.73
C ASP A 842 -4.05 -42.39 -31.29
N ARG A 843 -3.70 -41.23 -30.73
CA ARG A 843 -4.67 -40.32 -30.10
C ARG A 843 -5.75 -39.85 -31.07
N GLU A 844 -5.44 -39.70 -32.35
CA GLU A 844 -6.42 -39.25 -33.34
C GLU A 844 -7.45 -40.33 -33.68
N ALA A 845 -7.08 -41.61 -33.54
CA ALA A 845 -7.97 -42.74 -33.77
C ALA A 845 -8.70 -43.19 -32.48
N GLU A 846 -7.99 -43.20 -31.35
CA GLU A 846 -8.45 -43.78 -30.09
C GLU A 846 -9.12 -42.76 -29.16
N LEU A 847 -8.94 -41.45 -29.40
CA LEU A 847 -9.54 -40.34 -28.63
C LEU A 847 -10.25 -39.32 -29.54
N ALA A 848 -10.78 -39.77 -30.68
CA ALA A 848 -11.35 -38.91 -31.73
C ALA A 848 -12.51 -38.00 -31.28
N HIS A 849 -13.16 -38.31 -30.16
CA HIS A 849 -14.28 -37.55 -29.58
C HIS A 849 -13.88 -36.68 -28.38
N THR A 850 -12.59 -36.63 -28.05
CA THR A 850 -12.05 -35.92 -26.90
C THR A 850 -11.91 -34.43 -27.18
N GLY A 851 -12.49 -33.59 -26.32
CA GLY A 851 -12.41 -32.14 -26.43
C GLY A 851 -13.56 -31.42 -25.72
N LEU A 852 -13.29 -30.19 -25.30
CA LEU A 852 -14.30 -29.33 -24.69
C LEU A 852 -14.94 -28.39 -25.72
N TYR A 853 -14.26 -28.12 -26.84
CA TYR A 853 -14.73 -27.19 -27.85
C TYR A 853 -16.07 -27.62 -28.45
N ARG A 854 -17.09 -26.79 -28.26
CA ARG A 854 -18.50 -26.97 -28.64
C ARG A 854 -19.11 -28.26 -28.10
N SER A 855 -18.66 -28.70 -26.92
CA SER A 855 -19.28 -29.81 -26.21
C SER A 855 -20.50 -29.32 -25.44
N THR A 856 -21.56 -30.13 -25.41
CA THR A 856 -22.79 -29.79 -24.69
C THR A 856 -22.71 -30.27 -23.24
N ILE A 857 -22.84 -29.34 -22.30
CA ILE A 857 -22.86 -29.58 -20.86
C ILE A 857 -24.29 -29.43 -20.35
N GLY A 858 -24.86 -30.51 -19.83
CA GLY A 858 -26.19 -30.51 -19.21
C GLY A 858 -26.08 -30.31 -17.71
N VAL A 859 -26.73 -29.28 -17.19
CA VAL A 859 -26.76 -28.91 -15.78
C VAL A 859 -28.13 -29.21 -15.20
N VAL A 860 -28.18 -30.04 -14.16
CA VAL A 860 -29.43 -30.38 -13.46
C VAL A 860 -29.50 -29.59 -12.17
N GLY A 861 -30.34 -28.55 -12.16
CA GLY A 861 -30.54 -27.62 -11.04
C GLY A 861 -29.65 -26.39 -11.10
N ALA A 862 -30.26 -25.20 -11.10
CA ALA A 862 -29.60 -23.90 -11.00
C ALA A 862 -29.45 -23.46 -9.53
N SER A 863 -29.01 -24.38 -8.66
CA SER A 863 -28.70 -24.07 -7.26
C SER A 863 -27.53 -23.08 -7.14
N SER A 864 -27.14 -22.69 -5.93
CA SER A 864 -25.95 -21.84 -5.71
C SER A 864 -24.70 -22.42 -6.39
N ILE A 865 -24.54 -23.74 -6.39
CA ILE A 865 -23.42 -24.43 -7.05
C ILE A 865 -23.67 -24.48 -8.57
N GLY A 866 -24.86 -24.91 -9.01
CA GLY A 866 -25.18 -25.03 -10.44
C GLY A 866 -25.07 -23.70 -11.18
N SER A 867 -25.59 -22.62 -10.58
CA SER A 867 -25.45 -21.26 -11.09
C SER A 867 -23.99 -20.84 -11.24
N MET A 868 -23.16 -21.09 -10.22
CA MET A 868 -21.75 -20.72 -10.26
C MET A 868 -20.95 -21.57 -11.26
N THR A 869 -21.26 -22.85 -11.39
CA THR A 869 -20.71 -23.71 -12.44
C THR A 869 -21.01 -23.14 -13.82
N MET A 870 -22.27 -22.75 -14.09
CA MET A 870 -22.66 -22.14 -15.37
C MET A 870 -21.98 -20.79 -15.59
N GLU A 871 -21.87 -19.95 -14.54
CA GLU A 871 -21.15 -18.66 -14.61
C GLU A 871 -19.69 -18.85 -15.02
N ILE A 872 -18.97 -19.81 -14.44
CA ILE A 872 -17.58 -20.12 -14.80
C ILE A 872 -17.49 -20.68 -16.23
N LEU A 873 -18.45 -21.50 -16.65
CA LEU A 873 -18.44 -22.13 -17.99
C LEU A 873 -18.65 -21.13 -19.14
N LYS A 874 -19.14 -19.91 -18.89
CA LYS A 874 -19.31 -18.88 -19.93
C LYS A 874 -18.02 -18.52 -20.67
N ASP A 875 -16.90 -18.61 -19.97
CA ASP A 875 -15.59 -18.28 -20.54
C ASP A 875 -15.00 -19.43 -21.37
N TYR A 876 -15.73 -20.54 -21.51
CA TYR A 876 -15.35 -21.69 -22.32
C TYR A 876 -16.23 -21.76 -23.59
N ASP A 877 -15.66 -22.26 -24.69
CA ASP A 877 -16.40 -22.56 -25.92
C ASP A 877 -17.28 -23.82 -25.76
N VAL A 878 -18.31 -23.77 -24.91
CA VAL A 878 -19.25 -24.88 -24.64
C VAL A 878 -20.69 -24.45 -24.82
N ASP A 879 -21.58 -25.40 -25.09
CA ASP A 879 -23.02 -25.18 -25.08
C ASP A 879 -23.59 -25.66 -23.73
N VAL A 880 -24.19 -24.76 -22.95
CA VAL A 880 -24.76 -25.10 -21.63
C VAL A 880 -26.27 -25.24 -21.72
N LEU A 881 -26.78 -26.41 -21.37
CA LEU A 881 -28.21 -26.68 -21.23
C LEU A 881 -28.54 -26.86 -19.75
N VAL A 882 -29.68 -26.34 -19.29
CA VAL A 882 -30.08 -26.43 -17.88
C VAL A 882 -31.50 -26.91 -17.71
N TYR A 883 -31.70 -27.87 -16.81
CA TYR A 883 -33.02 -28.25 -16.30
C TYR A 883 -33.16 -27.74 -14.87
N ASP A 884 -34.06 -26.77 -14.68
CA ASP A 884 -34.52 -26.33 -13.36
C ASP A 884 -35.94 -25.77 -13.47
N PRO A 885 -36.95 -26.40 -12.83
CA PRO A 885 -38.35 -25.96 -12.91
C PRO A 885 -38.62 -24.54 -12.38
N HIS A 886 -37.68 -23.96 -11.63
CA HIS A 886 -37.81 -22.66 -10.99
C HIS A 886 -36.95 -21.57 -11.66
N LEU A 887 -36.14 -21.94 -12.66
CA LEU A 887 -35.27 -20.99 -13.36
C LEU A 887 -36.06 -20.21 -14.41
N THR A 888 -35.91 -18.88 -14.40
CA THR A 888 -36.52 -18.01 -15.42
C THR A 888 -35.65 -17.93 -16.66
N GLN A 889 -36.27 -17.70 -17.83
CA GLN A 889 -35.55 -17.50 -19.11
C GLN A 889 -34.52 -16.35 -19.01
N GLU A 890 -34.87 -15.27 -18.32
CA GLU A 890 -33.98 -14.13 -18.08
C GLU A 890 -32.75 -14.53 -17.26
N ARG A 891 -32.93 -15.29 -16.18
CA ARG A 891 -31.81 -15.75 -15.35
C ARG A 891 -30.97 -16.79 -16.08
N ALA A 892 -31.56 -17.67 -16.90
CA ALA A 892 -30.82 -18.61 -17.72
C ALA A 892 -29.94 -17.91 -18.76
N ALA A 893 -30.46 -16.89 -19.45
CA ALA A 893 -29.68 -16.06 -20.36
C ALA A 893 -28.51 -15.35 -19.66
N LEU A 894 -28.77 -14.81 -18.46
CA LEU A 894 -27.70 -14.22 -17.63
C LEU A 894 -26.66 -15.24 -17.21
N LEU A 895 -26.98 -16.53 -17.11
CA LEU A 895 -26.06 -17.62 -16.77
C LEU A 895 -25.38 -18.23 -18.01
N GLY A 896 -25.72 -17.77 -19.23
CA GLY A 896 -25.19 -18.33 -20.47
C GLY A 896 -25.73 -19.73 -20.78
N ALA A 897 -26.93 -20.07 -20.29
CA ALA A 897 -27.53 -21.39 -20.41
C ALA A 897 -28.89 -21.37 -21.13
N GLU A 898 -29.19 -22.43 -21.87
CA GLU A 898 -30.51 -22.68 -22.49
C GLU A 898 -31.36 -23.57 -21.57
N ILE A 899 -32.59 -23.14 -21.24
CA ILE A 899 -33.52 -23.96 -20.46
C ILE A 899 -34.06 -25.12 -21.31
N VAL A 900 -34.02 -26.32 -20.75
CA VAL A 900 -34.70 -27.50 -21.28
C VAL A 900 -35.72 -27.99 -20.25
N ASP A 901 -36.99 -28.02 -20.64
CA ASP A 901 -38.12 -28.30 -19.72
C ASP A 901 -38.31 -29.80 -19.38
N ASP A 902 -37.59 -30.70 -20.06
CA ASP A 902 -37.66 -32.14 -19.86
C ASP A 902 -36.28 -32.74 -19.62
N LEU A 903 -36.15 -33.53 -18.55
CA LEU A 903 -34.87 -34.06 -18.10
C LEU A 903 -34.32 -35.17 -19.02
N VAL A 904 -35.19 -35.92 -19.69
CA VAL A 904 -34.79 -36.96 -20.67
C VAL A 904 -34.30 -36.31 -21.96
N GLU A 905 -34.93 -35.21 -22.39
CA GLU A 905 -34.47 -34.41 -23.52
C GLU A 905 -33.16 -33.69 -23.24
N LEU A 906 -32.98 -33.16 -22.02
CA LEU A 906 -31.69 -32.63 -21.58
C LEU A 906 -30.60 -33.71 -21.72
N ALA A 907 -30.86 -34.92 -21.18
CA ALA A 907 -29.90 -36.02 -21.25
C ALA A 907 -29.57 -36.42 -22.70
N ARG A 908 -30.56 -36.49 -23.59
CA ARG A 908 -30.36 -36.84 -25.00
C ARG A 908 -29.40 -35.90 -25.74
N ARG A 909 -29.37 -34.62 -25.36
CA ARG A 909 -28.54 -33.58 -25.99
C ARG A 909 -27.17 -33.39 -25.31
N THR A 910 -26.91 -34.08 -24.21
CA THR A 910 -25.80 -33.78 -23.30
C THR A 910 -24.64 -34.78 -23.44
N SER A 911 -23.42 -34.26 -23.55
CA SER A 911 -22.19 -35.08 -23.52
C SER A 911 -21.64 -35.25 -22.10
N ILE A 912 -21.85 -34.25 -21.22
CA ILE A 912 -21.47 -34.28 -19.81
C ILE A 912 -22.63 -33.76 -18.97
N LEU A 913 -23.22 -34.62 -18.14
CA LEU A 913 -24.37 -34.30 -17.29
C LEU A 913 -23.89 -34.04 -15.86
N SER A 914 -24.01 -32.81 -15.35
CA SER A 914 -23.61 -32.40 -14.01
C SER A 914 -24.81 -32.12 -13.10
N ILE A 915 -24.82 -32.71 -11.91
CA ILE A 915 -25.97 -32.71 -10.99
C ILE A 915 -25.74 -31.75 -9.82
N HIS A 916 -26.68 -30.84 -9.59
CA HIS A 916 -26.59 -29.75 -8.60
C HIS A 916 -27.87 -29.51 -7.79
N THR A 917 -28.76 -30.51 -7.69
CA THR A 917 -30.03 -30.42 -6.94
C THR A 917 -29.89 -30.82 -5.46
N PRO A 918 -30.79 -30.34 -4.57
CA PRO A 918 -30.82 -30.75 -3.16
C PRO A 918 -31.40 -32.16 -2.98
N ASP A 919 -30.99 -32.87 -1.91
CA ASP A 919 -31.58 -34.18 -1.53
C ASP A 919 -32.85 -33.98 -0.69
N ILE A 920 -33.96 -33.77 -1.39
CA ILE A 920 -35.32 -33.78 -0.83
C ILE A 920 -36.08 -35.01 -1.34
N PRO A 921 -37.06 -35.55 -0.59
CA PRO A 921 -37.76 -36.79 -0.93
C PRO A 921 -38.26 -36.87 -2.37
N GLU A 922 -38.73 -35.75 -2.93
CA GLU A 922 -39.32 -35.63 -4.26
C GLU A 922 -38.28 -35.74 -5.39
N LEU A 923 -37.00 -35.43 -5.12
CA LEU A 923 -35.92 -35.44 -6.11
C LEU A 923 -35.03 -36.70 -6.03
N ARG A 924 -35.31 -37.61 -5.10
CA ARG A 924 -34.55 -38.86 -4.97
C ARG A 924 -34.78 -39.75 -6.18
N GLY A 925 -33.68 -40.21 -6.79
CA GLY A 925 -33.72 -40.99 -8.03
C GLY A 925 -34.18 -40.20 -9.26
N MET A 926 -34.16 -38.86 -9.23
CA MET A 926 -34.56 -38.03 -10.37
C MET A 926 -33.70 -38.30 -11.63
N ILE A 927 -32.42 -38.64 -11.44
CA ILE A 927 -31.59 -39.19 -12.51
C ILE A 927 -31.91 -40.68 -12.59
N SER A 928 -33.07 -40.96 -13.20
CA SER A 928 -33.67 -42.29 -13.28
C SER A 928 -33.00 -43.13 -14.36
N ARG A 929 -33.36 -44.42 -14.41
CA ARG A 929 -33.00 -45.33 -15.50
C ARG A 929 -33.28 -44.75 -16.89
N ASP A 930 -34.40 -44.06 -17.08
CA ASP A 930 -34.77 -43.51 -18.39
C ASP A 930 -33.89 -42.33 -18.79
N VAL A 931 -33.51 -41.48 -17.81
CA VAL A 931 -32.57 -40.37 -18.02
C VAL A 931 -31.19 -40.91 -18.38
N LEU A 932 -30.71 -41.93 -17.65
CA LEU A 932 -29.43 -42.58 -17.92
C LEU A 932 -29.43 -43.27 -19.29
N ALA A 933 -30.52 -43.96 -19.64
CA ALA A 933 -30.69 -44.62 -20.94
C ALA A 933 -30.68 -43.62 -22.12
N ALA A 934 -31.14 -42.39 -21.90
CA ALA A 934 -31.20 -41.35 -22.93
C ALA A 934 -29.86 -40.67 -23.22
N LEU A 935 -28.89 -40.74 -22.31
CA LEU A 935 -27.55 -40.18 -22.55
C LEU A 935 -26.88 -40.86 -23.77
N PRO A 936 -26.19 -40.09 -24.63
CA PRO A 936 -25.38 -40.65 -25.71
C PRO A 936 -24.28 -41.58 -25.21
N ASP A 937 -23.89 -42.55 -26.04
CA ASP A 937 -22.75 -43.43 -25.75
C ASP A 937 -21.47 -42.60 -25.60
N GLY A 938 -20.70 -42.89 -24.54
CA GLY A 938 -19.50 -42.15 -24.15
C GLY A 938 -19.73 -40.95 -23.23
N ALA A 939 -20.99 -40.58 -22.95
CA ALA A 939 -21.32 -39.46 -22.07
C ALA A 939 -20.83 -39.68 -20.62
N THR A 940 -20.52 -38.59 -19.92
CA THR A 940 -20.05 -38.61 -18.54
C THR A 940 -21.09 -38.03 -17.58
N VAL A 941 -21.45 -38.78 -16.53
CA VAL A 941 -22.29 -38.30 -15.43
C VAL A 941 -21.39 -37.79 -14.29
N ILE A 942 -21.56 -36.54 -13.89
CA ILE A 942 -20.84 -35.91 -12.78
C ILE A 942 -21.83 -35.66 -11.63
N ASN A 943 -21.57 -36.24 -10.47
CA ASN A 943 -22.36 -35.99 -9.26
C ASN A 943 -21.47 -35.44 -8.13
N THR A 944 -21.56 -34.13 -7.91
CA THR A 944 -20.99 -33.43 -6.74
C THR A 944 -22.07 -32.94 -5.78
N ALA A 945 -23.32 -33.36 -6.00
CA ALA A 945 -24.47 -33.01 -5.16
C ALA A 945 -24.71 -34.08 -4.09
N ARG A 946 -25.61 -35.04 -4.34
CA ARG A 946 -25.99 -36.08 -3.36
C ARG A 946 -26.21 -37.43 -4.06
N GLY A 947 -25.72 -38.51 -3.45
CA GLY A 947 -25.78 -39.85 -4.04
C GLY A 947 -27.21 -40.37 -4.27
N ARG A 948 -28.17 -39.97 -3.43
CA ARG A 948 -29.59 -40.38 -3.52
C ARG A 948 -30.34 -39.79 -4.72
N LEU A 949 -29.77 -38.82 -5.44
CA LEU A 949 -30.40 -38.20 -6.61
C LEU A 949 -30.36 -39.10 -7.84
N VAL A 950 -29.49 -40.11 -7.84
CA VAL A 950 -29.27 -41.02 -8.96
C VAL A 950 -29.81 -42.40 -8.64
N ASP A 951 -30.48 -43.03 -9.60
CA ASP A 951 -30.70 -44.48 -9.57
C ASP A 951 -29.35 -45.19 -9.73
N GLN A 952 -28.67 -45.42 -8.61
CA GLN A 952 -27.32 -45.98 -8.59
C GLN A 952 -27.27 -47.40 -9.19
N VAL A 953 -28.36 -48.17 -9.12
CA VAL A 953 -28.43 -49.51 -9.71
C VAL A 953 -28.40 -49.39 -11.24
N ALA A 954 -29.26 -48.53 -11.80
CA ALA A 954 -29.26 -48.26 -13.24
C ALA A 954 -27.92 -47.67 -13.71
N LEU A 955 -27.33 -46.74 -12.95
CA LEU A 955 -26.02 -46.16 -13.28
C LEU A 955 -24.94 -47.24 -13.33
N VAL A 956 -24.90 -48.16 -12.36
CA VAL A 956 -23.92 -49.26 -12.33
C VAL A 956 -24.06 -50.17 -13.55
N GLU A 957 -25.29 -50.49 -13.98
CA GLU A 957 -25.52 -51.31 -15.18
C GLU A 957 -24.96 -50.63 -16.45
N GLU A 958 -25.15 -49.32 -16.59
CA GLU A 958 -24.64 -48.52 -17.71
C GLU A 958 -23.11 -48.36 -17.70
N LEU A 959 -22.53 -48.31 -16.50
CA LEU A 959 -21.07 -48.29 -16.35
C LEU A 959 -20.46 -49.66 -16.63
N GLN A 960 -21.12 -50.75 -16.22
CA GLN A 960 -20.67 -52.11 -16.49
C GLN A 960 -20.73 -52.47 -17.98
N SER A 961 -21.69 -51.94 -18.73
CA SER A 961 -21.75 -52.11 -20.18
C SER A 961 -20.63 -51.36 -20.91
N GLY A 962 -19.98 -50.40 -20.24
CA GLY A 962 -18.97 -49.51 -20.82
C GLY A 962 -19.54 -48.35 -21.63
N ARG A 963 -20.88 -48.22 -21.67
CA ARG A 963 -21.58 -47.20 -22.46
C ARG A 963 -21.39 -45.81 -21.90
N LEU A 964 -21.45 -45.66 -20.56
CA LEU A 964 -21.30 -44.38 -19.88
C LEU A 964 -19.99 -44.30 -19.08
N ARG A 965 -19.64 -43.09 -18.65
CA ARG A 965 -18.59 -42.81 -17.67
C ARG A 965 -19.17 -42.06 -16.48
N ALA A 966 -18.53 -42.13 -15.33
CA ALA A 966 -18.99 -41.39 -14.16
C ALA A 966 -17.85 -40.79 -13.33
N ILE A 967 -18.05 -39.55 -12.90
CA ILE A 967 -17.28 -38.87 -11.86
C ILE A 967 -18.22 -38.68 -10.68
N LEU A 968 -17.98 -39.43 -9.61
CA LEU A 968 -18.85 -39.49 -8.44
C LEU A 968 -18.07 -38.99 -7.23
N ASP A 969 -18.48 -37.85 -6.70
CA ASP A 969 -17.97 -37.36 -5.42
C ASP A 969 -18.79 -37.90 -4.23
N VAL A 970 -20.01 -38.33 -4.50
CA VAL A 970 -20.98 -38.79 -3.51
C VAL A 970 -21.64 -40.09 -3.96
N THR A 971 -22.01 -40.95 -3.01
CA THR A 971 -22.65 -42.25 -3.27
C THR A 971 -23.80 -42.55 -2.31
N HIS A 972 -24.57 -43.60 -2.57
CA HIS A 972 -25.58 -44.06 -1.62
C HIS A 972 -25.55 -45.59 -1.44
N PRO A 973 -25.31 -46.12 -0.21
CA PRO A 973 -24.87 -45.39 0.98
C PRO A 973 -23.47 -44.80 0.83
N GLU A 974 -23.11 -43.90 1.74
CA GLU A 974 -21.76 -43.34 1.89
C GLU A 974 -21.26 -43.71 3.28
N VAL A 975 -20.25 -44.55 3.46
CA VAL A 975 -19.37 -45.22 2.47
C VAL A 975 -20.06 -46.45 1.81
N LEU A 976 -19.76 -46.74 0.54
CA LEU A 976 -20.28 -47.93 -0.16
C LEU A 976 -19.80 -49.25 0.47
N PRO A 977 -20.59 -50.34 0.40
CA PRO A 977 -20.17 -51.66 0.86
C PRO A 977 -18.85 -52.12 0.22
N ALA A 978 -18.01 -52.81 0.98
CA ALA A 978 -16.75 -53.35 0.48
C ALA A 978 -16.97 -54.24 -0.77
N GLY A 979 -16.16 -54.04 -1.80
CA GLY A 979 -16.27 -54.79 -3.07
C GLY A 979 -17.36 -54.29 -4.02
N HIS A 980 -18.02 -53.16 -3.73
CA HIS A 980 -18.99 -52.56 -4.66
C HIS A 980 -18.35 -52.26 -6.04
N PRO A 981 -19.03 -52.52 -7.17
CA PRO A 981 -18.45 -52.36 -8.52
C PRO A 981 -17.88 -50.97 -8.82
N LEU A 982 -18.47 -49.90 -8.29
CA LEU A 982 -17.99 -48.52 -8.49
C LEU A 982 -16.54 -48.30 -8.03
N TYR A 983 -16.01 -49.12 -7.13
CA TYR A 983 -14.60 -49.03 -6.72
C TYR A 983 -13.61 -49.54 -7.78
N THR A 984 -14.04 -50.41 -8.69
CA THR A 984 -13.13 -51.15 -9.59
C THR A 984 -13.41 -50.93 -11.07
N LEU A 985 -14.57 -50.38 -11.44
CA LEU A 985 -14.92 -50.10 -12.83
C LEU A 985 -13.93 -49.08 -13.45
N PRO A 986 -13.38 -49.34 -14.65
CA PRO A 986 -12.32 -48.52 -15.26
C PRO A 986 -12.80 -47.14 -15.75
N ASN A 987 -14.10 -47.00 -15.97
CA ASN A 987 -14.83 -45.80 -16.42
C ASN A 987 -15.48 -45.02 -15.26
N VAL A 988 -15.03 -45.27 -14.01
CA VAL A 988 -15.49 -44.57 -12.81
C VAL A 988 -14.32 -43.86 -12.12
N PHE A 989 -14.50 -42.57 -11.87
CA PHE A 989 -13.66 -41.76 -10.99
C PHE A 989 -14.46 -41.47 -9.73
N LEU A 990 -14.10 -42.13 -8.64
CA LEU A 990 -14.79 -42.06 -7.37
C LEU A 990 -13.92 -41.32 -6.37
N THR A 991 -14.50 -40.35 -5.67
CA THR A 991 -13.82 -39.57 -4.66
C THR A 991 -14.57 -39.57 -3.32
N PRO A 992 -13.88 -39.32 -2.19
CA PRO A 992 -14.47 -39.39 -0.86
C PRO A 992 -15.12 -38.06 -0.46
N HIS A 993 -16.03 -37.54 -1.28
CA HIS A 993 -16.77 -36.28 -1.01
C HIS A 993 -15.86 -35.06 -0.84
N LEU A 994 -14.91 -34.87 -1.77
CA LEU A 994 -13.92 -33.80 -1.71
C LEU A 994 -14.35 -32.49 -2.37
N ALA A 995 -15.48 -32.43 -3.08
CA ALA A 995 -15.81 -31.25 -3.87
C ALA A 995 -16.08 -30.01 -2.98
N GLY A 996 -16.54 -30.22 -1.76
CA GLY A 996 -16.70 -29.15 -0.76
C GLY A 996 -15.36 -28.62 -0.24
N SER A 997 -15.42 -27.62 0.64
CA SER A 997 -14.21 -27.06 1.25
C SER A 997 -13.41 -28.14 1.98
N VAL A 998 -12.13 -28.28 1.64
CA VAL A 998 -11.18 -29.19 2.31
C VAL A 998 -9.87 -28.48 2.64
N GLY A 999 -9.13 -28.97 3.63
CA GLY A 999 -7.82 -28.40 4.00
C GLY A 999 -7.91 -26.91 4.35
N SER A 1000 -7.08 -26.08 3.71
CA SER A 1000 -7.07 -24.63 3.95
C SER A 1000 -8.37 -23.93 3.56
N GLU A 1001 -9.19 -24.52 2.68
CA GLU A 1001 -10.46 -23.93 2.26
C GLU A 1001 -11.47 -23.89 3.40
N LEU A 1002 -11.36 -24.77 4.41
CA LEU A 1002 -12.25 -24.77 5.57
C LEU A 1002 -12.19 -23.45 6.35
N ARG A 1003 -11.06 -22.74 6.30
CA ARG A 1003 -10.91 -21.43 6.95
C ARG A 1003 -11.86 -20.38 6.39
N ARG A 1004 -12.26 -20.50 5.12
CA ARG A 1004 -13.27 -19.61 4.52
C ARG A 1004 -14.64 -19.73 5.21
N LEU A 1005 -14.95 -20.93 5.70
CA LEU A 1005 -16.23 -21.23 6.36
C LEU A 1005 -16.25 -20.61 7.75
N GLY A 1006 -15.14 -20.73 8.49
CA GLY A 1006 -14.95 -20.09 9.78
C GLY A 1006 -14.99 -18.56 9.68
N ALA A 1007 -14.32 -17.99 8.68
CA ALA A 1007 -14.39 -16.56 8.38
C ALA A 1007 -15.84 -16.13 8.08
N THR A 1008 -16.56 -16.85 7.21
CA THR A 1008 -17.96 -16.52 6.87
C THR A 1008 -18.88 -16.56 8.08
N ALA A 1009 -18.72 -17.55 8.98
CA ALA A 1009 -19.51 -17.61 10.21
C ALA A 1009 -19.16 -16.47 11.19
N THR A 1010 -17.88 -16.10 11.26
CA THR A 1010 -17.41 -14.97 12.08
C THR A 1010 -17.98 -13.65 11.55
N ASP A 1011 -18.00 -13.45 10.23
CA ASP A 1011 -18.60 -12.28 9.57
C ASP A 1011 -20.11 -12.18 9.85
N GLU A 1012 -20.84 -13.30 9.78
CA GLU A 1012 -22.28 -13.30 10.06
C GLU A 1012 -22.57 -12.99 11.54
N ILE A 1013 -21.76 -13.50 12.45
CA ILE A 1013 -21.83 -13.16 13.89
C ILE A 1013 -21.57 -11.67 14.08
N GLU A 1014 -20.59 -11.10 13.38
CA GLU A 1014 -20.29 -9.68 13.45
C GLU A 1014 -21.48 -8.83 12.98
N ARG A 1015 -22.12 -9.22 11.89
CA ARG A 1015 -23.34 -8.57 11.37
C ARG A 1015 -24.47 -8.63 12.40
N LEU A 1016 -24.66 -9.77 13.06
CA LEU A 1016 -25.67 -9.94 14.11
C LEU A 1016 -25.45 -8.99 15.29
N VAL A 1017 -24.23 -8.96 15.84
CA VAL A 1017 -23.93 -8.14 17.03
C VAL A 1017 -23.92 -6.64 16.71
N THR A 1018 -23.73 -6.28 15.45
CA THR A 1018 -23.81 -4.88 14.96
C THR A 1018 -25.21 -4.48 14.47
N GLY A 1019 -26.22 -5.33 14.66
CA GLY A 1019 -27.61 -5.03 14.31
C GLY A 1019 -27.92 -5.03 12.82
N GLN A 1020 -27.03 -5.58 12.00
CA GLN A 1020 -27.22 -5.70 10.57
C GLN A 1020 -27.86 -7.05 10.19
N ALA A 1021 -28.63 -7.09 9.09
CA ALA A 1021 -29.24 -8.33 8.60
C ALA A 1021 -28.19 -9.31 8.06
N PHE A 1022 -28.31 -10.61 8.31
CA PHE A 1022 -27.41 -11.63 7.74
C PHE A 1022 -27.19 -11.46 6.23
N GLN A 1023 -25.93 -11.61 5.77
CA GLN A 1023 -25.63 -11.64 4.33
C GLN A 1023 -25.98 -13.00 3.72
N HIS A 1024 -25.91 -14.06 4.52
CA HIS A 1024 -26.23 -15.41 4.08
C HIS A 1024 -27.40 -16.00 4.88
N PRO A 1025 -28.57 -15.32 4.92
CA PRO A 1025 -29.72 -15.81 5.65
C PRO A 1025 -30.24 -17.08 4.99
N ILE A 1026 -30.66 -18.03 5.81
CA ILE A 1026 -31.38 -19.22 5.38
C ILE A 1026 -32.78 -19.14 5.97
N THR A 1027 -33.78 -19.44 5.15
CA THR A 1027 -35.11 -19.81 5.61
C THR A 1027 -35.13 -21.35 5.69
N PRO A 1028 -35.08 -21.94 6.89
CA PRO A 1028 -34.96 -23.39 7.07
C PRO A 1028 -36.16 -24.19 6.57
#